data_AF-A0A834ISN9-F1
#
_entry.id   AF-A0A834ISN9-F1
#
_cell.length_a   1.000
_cell.length_b   1.000
_cell.length_c   1.000
_cell.angle_alpha   90.00
_cell.angle_beta   90.00
_cell.angle_gamma   90.00
#
_symmetry.space_group_name_H-M   'P 1'
#
loop_
_entity.id
_entity.type
_entity.pdbx_description
1 polymer ?
#
loop_
_entity_poly.entity_id
_entity_poly.type
_entity_poly.pdbx_seq_one_letter_code
_entity_poly.pdbx_strand_id
1 'polypeptide(L)'
;MIVPLLVSISIVILTTWFYIKRTLQYWTKRGVIQVENKPFWSREFFGTAIRDKYQYGKSLKQKYVGTYMFNSPSFIPIHPPLIKSIMQHDFSHFRGHGNYHHPGDILSMHLFAVEGEIWKNLRVKLTPTFTSGKIKMMFETLLEKTRGLEKVVGDYADRKEVCGVKDVLGRFTTDVIGSCAFGIECNSLEDPDNDFRCYGKKVFKQAPSRLIYIIFIPHWILRAWGFQFHGKEITDFFINLVKSTLKYRQDNKIVRKDFLQLLIQNESMTEDEIIAQCFVFFQAGFETSSTAMTYALFELASNQHIQNKLREEIEEVLKRFNGNVTYDAVIQMKYLDMVVNVCVWLYLKWRNSYWNRRGVFQIEARPLFSKVSSAENMLKQYARAKSLNHKYGGTYFLYVPVFIPIDPILIKNILQRDFIHFHGHGTYHQPKDVLSMNLFNLDGESWKRLRAKLTPTFTSGKMKMMFDTLLEKTTGLKKVVGEYADSRQTCAIKDILARFTTDVIGSCAFGIECNSLEEPNNDFRKYGKKAFEPNIRKFLKVFLIPHWILAKTGYKFSGEDVTEFFTNMVKETIRYRETNNIYRKDFMQLLLEIRNQKETTDRVLTTNEIIAQCYVFFLAGFETSSTAITFALLELSRNLDVQEKLRCEILQVLNEYNGTLCYEAVGDMKYLDMVVQETLRKFPPAASIPRVCSKRYKVPDSDLVIEKGVRVQIPVWGLHMDPEYYPDPEVFNPENFSEENRNKRPDFTFLPFGEGPRMCIGMRFGLLQTKVGLISLIRNFHFTLNEKTKTPLEMERGSIVLVAKGDIWLNVKRI
;
A
#
# COMPACT_ATOMS: atom_id res chain seq x y z
N MET A 1 -24.61 -32.84 -6.77
CA MET A 1 -24.38 -31.73 -5.81
C MET A 1 -23.52 -30.58 -6.34
N ILE A 2 -22.40 -30.81 -7.05
CA ILE A 2 -21.44 -29.74 -7.41
C ILE A 2 -22.04 -28.66 -8.33
N VAL A 3 -22.80 -29.02 -9.38
CA VAL A 3 -23.34 -28.03 -10.35
C VAL A 3 -24.30 -27.01 -9.71
N PRO A 4 -25.30 -27.39 -8.91
CA PRO A 4 -26.12 -26.42 -8.16
C PRO A 4 -25.32 -25.45 -7.29
N LEU A 5 -24.24 -25.93 -6.66
CA LEU A 5 -23.38 -25.10 -5.82
C LEU A 5 -22.65 -24.02 -6.64
N LEU A 6 -22.08 -24.38 -7.79
CA LEU A 6 -21.39 -23.45 -8.70
C LEU A 6 -22.35 -22.41 -9.30
N VAL A 7 -23.56 -22.82 -9.67
CA VAL A 7 -24.62 -21.90 -10.14
C VAL A 7 -25.01 -20.92 -9.02
N SER A 8 -25.20 -21.42 -7.79
CA SER A 8 -25.54 -20.60 -6.63
C SER A 8 -24.46 -19.56 -6.32
N ILE A 9 -23.18 -19.97 -6.31
CA ILE A 9 -22.03 -19.08 -6.11
C ILE A 9 -21.98 -17.99 -7.21
N SER A 10 -22.19 -18.38 -8.47
CA SER A 10 -22.17 -17.46 -9.61
C SER A 10 -23.29 -16.40 -9.52
N ILE A 11 -24.50 -16.82 -9.13
CA ILE A 11 -25.64 -15.91 -8.89
C ILE A 11 -25.34 -14.94 -7.74
N VAL A 12 -24.77 -15.42 -6.63
CA VAL A 12 -24.39 -14.57 -5.48
C VAL A 12 -23.32 -13.54 -5.87
N ILE A 13 -22.32 -13.93 -6.68
CA ILE A 13 -21.28 -13.00 -7.16
C ILE A 13 -21.89 -11.92 -8.08
N LEU A 14 -22.71 -12.32 -9.07
CA LEU A 14 -23.33 -11.38 -10.02
C LEU A 14 -24.31 -10.41 -9.35
N THR A 15 -25.15 -10.91 -8.44
CA THR A 15 -26.09 -10.06 -7.69
C THR A 15 -25.37 -9.11 -6.73
N THR A 16 -24.32 -9.56 -6.04
CA THR A 16 -23.50 -8.71 -5.17
C THR A 16 -22.76 -7.62 -5.98
N TRP A 17 -22.20 -7.97 -7.14
CA TRP A 17 -21.56 -7.01 -8.04
C TRP A 17 -22.54 -5.96 -8.57
N PHE A 18 -23.74 -6.38 -9.00
CA PHE A 18 -24.78 -5.48 -9.47
C PHE A 18 -25.29 -4.56 -8.35
N TYR A 19 -25.47 -5.09 -7.14
CA TYR A 19 -25.83 -4.31 -5.94
C TYR A 19 -24.78 -3.23 -5.63
N ILE A 20 -23.49 -3.60 -5.57
CA ILE A 20 -22.39 -2.64 -5.33
C ILE A 20 -22.34 -1.58 -6.44
N LYS A 21 -22.40 -1.98 -7.71
CA LYS A 21 -22.36 -1.07 -8.87
C LYS A 21 -23.56 -0.11 -8.91
N ARG A 22 -24.76 -0.59 -8.57
CA ARG A 22 -25.98 0.24 -8.44
C ARG A 22 -25.86 1.25 -7.30
N THR A 23 -25.27 0.84 -6.18
CA THR A 23 -25.16 1.66 -4.97
C THR A 23 -24.12 2.78 -5.13
N LEU A 24 -22.97 2.49 -5.75
CA LEU A 24 -21.89 3.46 -6.01
C LEU A 24 -22.20 4.56 -7.05
N GLN A 25 -23.44 4.61 -7.57
CA GLN A 25 -23.96 5.65 -8.46
C GLN A 25 -24.96 6.60 -7.77
N TYR A 26 -25.10 6.55 -6.44
CA TYR A 26 -26.12 7.31 -5.71
C TYR A 26 -25.99 8.83 -5.87
N TRP A 27 -24.77 9.37 -5.79
CA TRP A 27 -24.52 10.83 -5.82
C TRP A 27 -24.47 11.39 -7.25
N THR A 28 -23.84 10.68 -8.19
CA THR A 28 -23.74 11.11 -9.59
C THR A 28 -25.12 11.21 -10.24
N LYS A 29 -26.05 10.30 -9.92
CA LYS A 29 -27.47 10.37 -10.34
C LYS A 29 -28.28 11.51 -9.70
N ARG A 30 -27.69 12.26 -8.77
CA ARG A 30 -28.30 13.42 -8.07
C ARG A 30 -27.57 14.73 -8.38
N GLY A 31 -26.70 14.76 -9.38
CA GLY A 31 -25.88 15.94 -9.72
C GLY A 31 -24.83 16.31 -8.69
N VAL A 32 -24.63 15.49 -7.64
CA VAL A 32 -23.68 15.78 -6.57
C VAL A 32 -22.29 15.29 -6.96
N ILE A 33 -21.29 16.17 -6.84
CA ILE A 33 -19.87 15.84 -7.08
C ILE A 33 -19.46 14.72 -6.10
N GLN A 34 -19.21 13.54 -6.66
CA GLN A 34 -18.84 12.34 -5.94
C GLN A 34 -17.31 12.26 -5.82
N VAL A 35 -16.78 12.49 -4.61
CA VAL A 35 -15.37 12.20 -4.30
C VAL A 35 -15.24 10.71 -4.03
N GLU A 36 -14.54 10.03 -4.94
CA GLU A 36 -14.35 8.58 -4.91
C GLU A 36 -13.84 8.11 -3.55
N ASN A 37 -14.37 6.97 -3.11
CA ASN A 37 -14.04 6.47 -1.79
C ASN A 37 -12.66 5.85 -1.79
N LYS A 38 -11.96 5.88 -0.63
CA LYS A 38 -10.74 5.08 -0.51
C LYS A 38 -11.16 3.61 -0.65
N PRO A 39 -10.62 2.81 -1.59
CA PRO A 39 -10.99 1.40 -1.71
C PRO A 39 -10.80 0.74 -0.35
N PHE A 40 -11.57 -0.27 0.07
CA PHE A 40 -11.49 -0.85 1.43
C PHE A 40 -10.09 -1.34 1.87
N TRP A 41 -9.20 -1.47 0.89
CA TRP A 41 -7.76 -1.45 0.96
C TRP A 41 -7.17 -0.43 1.97
N SER A 42 -7.83 0.72 2.04
CA SER A 42 -7.76 1.96 2.82
C SER A 42 -7.23 1.92 4.24
N ARG A 43 -6.05 1.34 4.51
CA ARG A 43 -5.40 1.44 5.82
C ARG A 43 -4.90 2.87 6.19
N GLU A 44 -5.11 3.85 5.32
CA GLU A 44 -4.93 5.26 5.70
C GLU A 44 -5.86 5.64 6.86
N PHE A 45 -5.46 6.57 7.72
CA PHE A 45 -6.25 6.93 8.90
C PHE A 45 -7.59 7.57 8.49
N PHE A 46 -8.67 7.18 9.15
CA PHE A 46 -10.03 7.61 8.80
C PHE A 46 -10.17 9.15 8.76
N GLY A 47 -9.56 9.85 9.72
CA GLY A 47 -9.52 11.31 9.76
C GLY A 47 -8.77 11.96 8.59
N THR A 48 -7.69 11.36 8.06
CA THR A 48 -7.00 11.91 6.87
C THR A 48 -7.82 11.68 5.61
N ALA A 49 -8.48 10.51 5.50
CA ALA A 49 -9.37 10.22 4.38
C ALA A 49 -10.56 11.19 4.30
N ILE A 50 -11.12 11.64 5.42
CA ILE A 50 -12.17 12.68 5.44
C ILE A 50 -11.58 14.07 5.16
N ARG A 51 -10.46 14.44 5.81
CA ARG A 51 -9.76 15.71 5.60
C ARG A 51 -9.45 15.95 4.12
N ASP A 52 -8.90 14.94 3.43
CA ASP A 52 -8.53 15.05 2.02
C ASP A 52 -9.75 15.31 1.13
N LYS A 53 -10.87 14.61 1.39
CA LYS A 53 -12.14 14.81 0.67
C LYS A 53 -12.72 16.20 0.92
N TYR A 54 -12.68 16.67 2.17
CA TYR A 54 -13.10 18.03 2.56
C TYR A 54 -12.25 19.10 1.85
N GLN A 55 -10.92 18.96 1.86
CA GLN A 55 -10.01 19.90 1.18
C GLN A 55 -10.19 19.89 -0.35
N TYR A 56 -10.42 18.72 -0.95
CA TYR A 56 -10.74 18.61 -2.39
C TYR A 56 -12.07 19.29 -2.75
N GLY A 57 -13.12 19.10 -1.95
CA GLY A 57 -14.38 19.83 -2.16
C GLY A 57 -14.22 21.35 -1.95
N LYS A 58 -13.40 21.75 -0.98
CA LYS A 58 -13.07 23.16 -0.70
C LYS A 58 -12.29 23.81 -1.85
N SER A 59 -11.31 23.12 -2.46
CA SER A 59 -10.58 23.65 -3.62
C SER A 59 -11.46 23.77 -4.87
N LEU A 60 -12.46 22.88 -5.01
CA LEU A 60 -13.53 23.01 -6.01
C LEU A 60 -14.63 24.03 -5.66
N LYS A 61 -14.46 24.82 -4.59
CA LYS A 61 -15.43 25.81 -4.06
C LYS A 61 -16.84 25.26 -3.80
N GLN A 62 -16.97 23.96 -3.54
CA GLN A 62 -18.27 23.30 -3.37
C GLN A 62 -18.87 23.53 -1.99
N LYS A 63 -20.20 23.63 -1.91
CA LYS A 63 -20.92 23.72 -0.62
C LYS A 63 -20.89 22.39 0.15
N TYR A 64 -20.82 21.28 -0.57
CA TYR A 64 -20.77 19.90 -0.08
C TYR A 64 -20.21 18.98 -1.17
N VAL A 65 -19.81 17.76 -0.81
CA VAL A 65 -19.50 16.68 -1.76
C VAL A 65 -20.08 15.34 -1.30
N GLY A 66 -20.45 14.50 -2.26
CA GLY A 66 -20.86 13.12 -2.01
C GLY A 66 -19.64 12.20 -1.89
N THR A 67 -19.75 11.16 -1.08
CA THR A 67 -18.76 10.07 -0.99
C THR A 67 -19.46 8.79 -0.48
N TYR A 68 -18.71 7.77 -0.07
CA TYR A 68 -19.28 6.60 0.61
C TYR A 68 -18.57 6.34 1.94
N MET A 69 -19.29 5.68 2.85
CA MET A 69 -18.78 4.96 4.01
C MET A 69 -18.93 3.48 3.68
N PHE A 70 -17.84 2.83 3.28
CA PHE A 70 -17.85 1.50 2.68
C PHE A 70 -18.80 1.41 1.46
N ASN A 71 -19.97 0.78 1.63
CA ASN A 71 -21.05 0.65 0.65
C ASN A 71 -22.15 1.73 0.81
N SER A 72 -22.34 2.30 2.01
CA SER A 72 -23.35 3.33 2.28
C SER A 72 -22.98 4.68 1.64
N PRO A 73 -23.91 5.38 0.95
CA PRO A 73 -23.66 6.75 0.50
C PRO A 73 -23.52 7.68 1.70
N SER A 74 -22.60 8.64 1.63
CA SER A 74 -22.32 9.56 2.74
C SER A 74 -21.98 10.96 2.24
N PHE A 75 -22.34 11.95 3.03
CA PHE A 75 -22.32 13.37 2.63
C PHE A 75 -21.26 14.11 3.44
N ILE A 76 -20.39 14.88 2.76
CA ILE A 76 -19.41 15.75 3.41
C ILE A 76 -19.86 17.21 3.16
N PRO A 77 -20.51 17.86 4.13
CA PRO A 77 -20.75 19.30 4.07
C PRO A 77 -19.44 20.07 4.24
N ILE A 78 -19.27 21.14 3.46
CA ILE A 78 -18.03 21.94 3.42
C ILE A 78 -18.29 23.36 3.92
N HIS A 79 -19.45 23.92 3.53
CA HIS A 79 -19.86 25.27 3.87
C HIS A 79 -20.37 25.36 5.33
N PRO A 80 -19.78 26.18 6.23
CA PRO A 80 -20.15 26.15 7.65
C PRO A 80 -21.64 26.41 7.96
N PRO A 81 -22.37 27.32 7.28
CA PRO A 81 -23.82 27.45 7.44
C PRO A 81 -24.61 26.16 7.16
N LEU A 82 -24.17 25.33 6.21
CA LEU A 82 -24.83 24.05 5.91
C LEU A 82 -24.54 23.01 7.00
N ILE A 83 -23.30 22.99 7.53
CA ILE A 83 -22.95 22.17 8.70
C ILE A 83 -23.84 22.57 9.89
N LYS A 84 -24.02 23.87 10.12
CA LYS A 84 -24.90 24.40 11.18
C LYS A 84 -26.35 23.93 11.02
N SER A 85 -26.93 24.03 9.81
CA SER A 85 -28.31 23.56 9.54
C SER A 85 -28.47 22.07 9.86
N ILE A 86 -27.59 21.23 9.31
CA ILE A 86 -27.63 19.76 9.49
C ILE A 86 -27.51 19.36 10.97
N MET A 87 -26.74 20.11 11.76
CA MET A 87 -26.51 19.83 13.18
C MET A 87 -27.55 20.45 14.12
N GLN A 88 -28.33 21.45 13.70
CA GLN A 88 -29.23 22.21 14.59
C GLN A 88 -30.71 22.21 14.19
N HIS A 89 -31.02 22.18 12.89
CA HIS A 89 -32.38 22.25 12.38
C HIS A 89 -32.81 20.92 11.75
N ASP A 90 -31.96 20.34 10.90
CA ASP A 90 -32.29 19.13 10.13
C ASP A 90 -31.95 17.81 10.85
N PHE A 91 -31.46 17.88 12.10
CA PHE A 91 -30.92 16.73 12.85
C PHE A 91 -31.93 15.57 13.03
N SER A 92 -33.23 15.86 12.97
CA SER A 92 -34.31 14.86 12.90
C SER A 92 -34.10 13.79 11.81
N HIS A 93 -33.44 14.16 10.71
CA HIS A 93 -33.15 13.29 9.56
C HIS A 93 -31.81 12.54 9.67
N PHE A 94 -30.99 12.82 10.71
CA PHE A 94 -29.62 12.29 10.85
C PHE A 94 -29.43 11.45 12.15
N ARG A 95 -30.49 10.78 12.61
CA ARG A 95 -30.52 9.91 13.82
C ARG A 95 -29.88 8.52 13.62
N GLY A 96 -28.74 8.43 12.92
CA GLY A 96 -28.08 7.16 12.61
C GLY A 96 -26.59 7.35 12.32
N HIS A 97 -25.77 6.40 12.79
CA HIS A 97 -24.31 6.48 12.70
C HIS A 97 -23.71 5.71 11.51
N GLY A 98 -24.51 4.97 10.72
CA GLY A 98 -24.07 4.21 9.55
C GLY A 98 -23.34 2.90 9.88
N ASN A 99 -23.37 2.48 11.14
CA ASN A 99 -22.62 1.34 11.67
C ASN A 99 -23.48 0.06 11.70
N TYR A 100 -22.82 -1.09 11.68
CA TYR A 100 -23.49 -2.39 11.76
C TYR A 100 -23.86 -2.74 13.22
N HIS A 101 -25.09 -3.18 13.44
CA HIS A 101 -25.59 -3.77 14.68
C HIS A 101 -26.48 -4.98 14.38
N HIS A 102 -26.59 -5.90 15.34
CA HIS A 102 -27.46 -7.07 15.27
C HIS A 102 -28.02 -7.40 16.66
N PRO A 103 -29.33 -7.70 16.82
CA PRO A 103 -29.91 -8.01 18.13
C PRO A 103 -29.24 -9.17 18.90
N GLY A 104 -28.72 -10.18 18.19
CA GLY A 104 -27.92 -11.27 18.78
C GLY A 104 -26.41 -10.99 18.91
N ASP A 105 -25.99 -9.73 18.75
CA ASP A 105 -24.66 -9.24 19.12
C ASP A 105 -24.83 -8.10 20.13
N ILE A 106 -24.96 -8.46 21.40
CA ILE A 106 -25.20 -7.52 22.52
C ILE A 106 -24.19 -6.38 22.51
N LEU A 107 -22.91 -6.66 22.25
CA LEU A 107 -21.86 -5.63 22.20
C LEU A 107 -22.00 -4.64 21.03
N SER A 108 -22.89 -4.89 20.07
CA SER A 108 -23.25 -3.97 18.98
C SER A 108 -24.51 -3.12 19.27
N MET A 109 -25.26 -3.42 20.34
CA MET A 109 -26.52 -2.72 20.69
C MET A 109 -26.28 -1.39 21.44
N HIS A 110 -25.20 -0.69 21.11
CA HIS A 110 -24.74 0.51 21.78
C HIS A 110 -25.02 1.79 20.96
N LEU A 111 -25.07 2.94 21.64
CA LEU A 111 -25.49 4.24 21.07
C LEU A 111 -24.74 4.65 19.78
N PHE A 112 -23.48 4.25 19.61
CA PHE A 112 -22.69 4.54 18.40
C PHE A 112 -22.94 3.57 17.22
N ALA A 113 -23.80 2.56 17.36
CA ALA A 113 -24.05 1.53 16.35
C ALA A 113 -25.54 1.30 16.02
N VAL A 114 -26.45 1.45 16.99
CA VAL A 114 -27.89 1.46 16.73
C VAL A 114 -28.33 2.71 15.95
N GLU A 115 -29.49 2.65 15.29
CA GLU A 115 -30.01 3.71 14.43
C GLU A 115 -31.51 3.97 14.64
N GLY A 116 -32.01 5.09 14.14
CA GLY A 116 -33.45 5.38 14.03
C GLY A 116 -34.13 5.50 15.40
N GLU A 117 -35.28 4.85 15.56
CA GLU A 117 -36.06 4.94 16.80
C GLU A 117 -35.39 4.17 17.96
N ILE A 118 -34.61 3.12 17.68
CA ILE A 118 -33.78 2.43 18.69
C ILE A 118 -32.71 3.39 19.21
N TRP A 119 -32.01 4.08 18.30
CA TRP A 119 -31.04 5.12 18.68
C TRP A 119 -31.70 6.25 19.47
N LYS A 120 -32.86 6.75 19.02
CA LYS A 120 -33.59 7.83 19.69
C LYS A 120 -34.01 7.42 21.11
N ASN A 121 -34.58 6.22 21.27
CA ASN A 121 -35.02 5.73 22.57
C ASN A 121 -33.82 5.54 23.50
N LEU A 122 -32.76 4.85 23.05
CA LEU A 122 -31.53 4.68 23.82
C LEU A 122 -30.86 6.04 24.14
N ARG A 123 -30.90 7.01 23.23
CA ARG A 123 -30.42 8.38 23.49
C ARG A 123 -31.25 9.09 24.54
N VAL A 124 -32.57 8.93 24.56
CA VAL A 124 -33.45 9.47 25.60
C VAL A 124 -33.16 8.81 26.95
N LYS A 125 -32.99 7.48 27.00
CA LYS A 125 -32.59 6.75 28.22
C LYS A 125 -31.24 7.22 28.78
N LEU A 126 -30.25 7.46 27.89
CA LEU A 126 -28.88 7.78 28.29
C LEU A 126 -28.62 9.27 28.53
N THR A 127 -29.28 10.20 27.85
CA THR A 127 -28.95 11.64 27.97
C THR A 127 -29.00 12.16 29.42
N PRO A 128 -29.94 11.74 30.30
CA PRO A 128 -29.93 12.11 31.72
C PRO A 128 -28.66 11.72 32.49
N THR A 129 -27.97 10.63 32.12
CA THR A 129 -26.75 10.17 32.81
C THR A 129 -25.53 11.04 32.51
N PHE A 130 -25.59 11.87 31.45
CA PHE A 130 -24.55 12.84 31.06
C PHE A 130 -24.84 14.28 31.50
N THR A 131 -25.78 14.47 32.43
CA THR A 131 -25.96 15.76 33.11
C THR A 131 -24.76 16.09 34.00
N SER A 132 -24.40 17.37 34.12
CA SER A 132 -23.22 17.81 34.88
C SER A 132 -23.19 17.29 36.32
N GLY A 133 -24.35 17.21 36.98
CA GLY A 133 -24.46 16.62 38.32
C GLY A 133 -24.16 15.12 38.38
N LYS A 134 -24.55 14.34 37.37
CA LYS A 134 -24.24 12.91 37.27
C LYS A 134 -22.79 12.66 36.86
N ILE A 135 -22.18 13.53 36.04
CA ILE A 135 -20.73 13.47 35.76
C ILE A 135 -19.91 13.87 37.00
N LYS A 136 -20.32 14.93 37.71
CA LYS A 136 -19.71 15.35 39.00
C LYS A 136 -19.77 14.25 40.07
N MET A 137 -20.82 13.43 40.08
CA MET A 137 -20.92 12.24 40.96
C MET A 137 -19.81 11.21 40.65
N MET A 138 -19.54 10.94 39.36
CA MET A 138 -18.47 10.00 38.93
C MET A 138 -17.07 10.59 39.04
N PHE A 139 -16.94 11.92 39.13
CA PHE A 139 -15.65 12.61 39.27
C PHE A 139 -14.89 12.19 40.53
N GLU A 140 -15.60 11.88 41.63
CA GLU A 140 -14.98 11.33 42.85
C GLU A 140 -14.23 10.02 42.57
N THR A 141 -14.84 9.10 41.82
CA THR A 141 -14.24 7.81 41.44
C THR A 141 -13.07 7.99 40.49
N LEU A 142 -13.11 8.99 39.60
CA LEU A 142 -11.97 9.33 38.74
C LEU A 142 -10.79 9.90 39.56
N LEU A 143 -11.07 10.80 40.50
CA LEU A 143 -10.09 11.41 41.41
C LEU A 143 -9.45 10.37 42.35
N GLU A 144 -10.20 9.35 42.76
CA GLU A 144 -9.66 8.21 43.50
C GLU A 144 -8.52 7.52 42.74
N LYS A 145 -8.63 7.39 41.41
CA LYS A 145 -7.59 6.76 40.58
C LYS A 145 -6.43 7.70 40.24
N THR A 146 -6.60 9.03 40.32
CA THR A 146 -5.44 9.93 40.17
C THR A 146 -4.47 9.74 41.33
N ARG A 147 -4.93 9.46 42.56
CA ARG A 147 -4.05 9.11 43.68
C ARG A 147 -3.18 7.89 43.41
N GLY A 148 -3.70 6.89 42.70
CA GLY A 148 -2.92 5.74 42.25
C GLY A 148 -1.85 6.10 41.21
N LEU A 149 -2.19 6.99 40.28
CA LEU A 149 -1.25 7.55 39.30
C LEU A 149 -0.18 8.42 39.98
N GLU A 150 -0.58 9.28 40.92
CA GLU A 150 0.26 10.15 41.74
C GLU A 150 1.25 9.30 42.57
N LYS A 151 0.78 8.23 43.23
CA LYS A 151 1.62 7.25 43.92
C LYS A 151 2.65 6.63 42.97
N VAL A 152 2.22 6.02 41.86
CA VAL A 152 3.15 5.36 40.92
C VAL A 152 4.19 6.34 40.34
N VAL A 153 3.80 7.58 40.03
CA VAL A 153 4.72 8.62 39.56
C VAL A 153 5.62 9.15 40.68
N GLY A 154 5.13 9.21 41.92
CA GLY A 154 5.91 9.50 43.12
C GLY A 154 6.95 8.44 43.40
N ASP A 155 6.58 7.16 43.34
CA ASP A 155 7.49 6.01 43.49
C ASP A 155 8.63 6.08 42.45
N TYR A 156 8.36 6.57 41.23
CA TYR A 156 9.40 6.84 40.22
C TYR A 156 10.29 8.04 40.60
N ALA A 157 9.71 9.12 41.13
CA ALA A 157 10.45 10.32 41.53
C ALA A 157 11.37 10.08 42.74
N ASP A 158 10.88 9.41 43.78
CA ASP A 158 11.61 9.09 45.01
C ASP A 158 12.80 8.15 44.73
N ARG A 159 12.59 7.15 43.87
CA ARG A 159 13.66 6.27 43.37
C ARG A 159 14.54 6.91 42.30
N LYS A 160 14.18 8.10 41.80
CA LYS A 160 14.85 8.83 40.71
C LYS A 160 14.97 8.01 39.41
N GLU A 161 13.98 7.15 39.19
CA GLU A 161 13.87 6.27 38.03
C GLU A 161 13.17 6.95 36.83
N VAL A 162 13.46 6.49 35.61
CA VAL A 162 12.85 7.03 34.39
C VAL A 162 11.41 6.52 34.23
N CYS A 163 10.43 7.37 34.53
CA CYS A 163 9.00 7.03 34.43
C CYS A 163 8.58 6.69 32.98
N GLY A 164 8.03 5.48 32.80
CA GLY A 164 7.53 4.96 31.53
C GLY A 164 6.17 5.54 31.12
N VAL A 165 6.05 6.88 31.04
CA VAL A 165 4.79 7.66 30.95
C VAL A 165 3.70 7.02 30.07
N LYS A 166 4.03 6.55 28.86
CA LYS A 166 3.01 5.93 27.97
C LYS A 166 2.36 4.68 28.56
N ASP A 167 3.14 3.79 29.16
CA ASP A 167 2.58 2.56 29.76
C ASP A 167 1.82 2.88 31.04
N VAL A 168 2.37 3.74 31.90
CA VAL A 168 1.75 4.21 33.14
C VAL A 168 0.39 4.86 32.88
N LEU A 169 0.30 5.77 31.90
CA LEU A 169 -0.98 6.38 31.50
C LEU A 169 -1.95 5.35 30.90
N GLY A 170 -1.45 4.36 30.16
CA GLY A 170 -2.26 3.25 29.63
C GLY A 170 -2.68 2.23 30.69
N ARG A 171 -2.07 2.23 31.88
CA ARG A 171 -2.58 1.53 33.07
C ARG A 171 -3.69 2.36 33.71
N PHE A 172 -3.40 3.63 34.01
CA PHE A 172 -4.35 4.58 34.61
C PHE A 172 -5.68 4.69 33.85
N THR A 173 -5.67 4.81 32.51
CA THR A 173 -6.93 4.85 31.75
C THR A 173 -7.69 3.52 31.75
N THR A 174 -7.01 2.40 32.02
CA THR A 174 -7.66 1.10 32.21
C THR A 174 -8.39 1.07 33.56
N ASP A 175 -7.79 1.59 34.63
CA ASP A 175 -8.41 1.66 35.96
C ASP A 175 -9.55 2.67 36.02
N VAL A 176 -9.37 3.84 35.42
CA VAL A 176 -10.45 4.84 35.31
C VAL A 176 -11.65 4.25 34.56
N ILE A 177 -11.45 3.53 33.45
CA ILE A 177 -12.59 2.99 32.68
C ILE A 177 -13.18 1.72 33.31
N GLY A 178 -12.37 0.88 33.97
CA GLY A 178 -12.85 -0.24 34.78
C GLY A 178 -13.75 0.24 35.92
N SER A 179 -13.26 1.17 36.73
CA SER A 179 -14.00 1.66 37.90
C SER A 179 -15.18 2.57 37.51
N CYS A 180 -15.03 3.48 36.54
CA CYS A 180 -16.12 4.39 36.17
C CYS A 180 -17.18 3.76 35.25
N ALA A 181 -16.83 2.87 34.31
CA ALA A 181 -17.80 2.31 33.34
C ALA A 181 -18.27 0.89 33.67
N PHE A 182 -17.43 0.06 34.30
CA PHE A 182 -17.79 -1.31 34.71
C PHE A 182 -18.00 -1.42 36.23
N GLY A 183 -17.56 -0.44 37.01
CA GLY A 183 -17.77 -0.43 38.44
C GLY A 183 -16.93 -1.46 39.21
N ILE A 184 -15.81 -1.88 38.62
CA ILE A 184 -14.86 -2.89 39.11
C ILE A 184 -13.49 -2.26 39.39
N GLU A 185 -12.66 -2.93 40.19
CA GLU A 185 -11.28 -2.49 40.43
C GLU A 185 -10.31 -3.39 39.66
N CYS A 186 -9.72 -2.85 38.60
CA CYS A 186 -8.81 -3.58 37.72
C CYS A 186 -7.35 -3.54 38.18
N ASN A 187 -7.00 -2.60 39.07
CA ASN A 187 -5.69 -2.33 39.64
C ASN A 187 -4.54 -2.40 38.61
N SER A 188 -4.77 -1.98 37.36
CA SER A 188 -3.83 -1.98 36.24
C SER A 188 -2.55 -1.20 36.50
N LEU A 189 -2.59 -0.19 37.36
CA LEU A 189 -1.40 0.53 37.83
C LEU A 189 -0.44 -0.39 38.59
N GLU A 190 -0.98 -1.32 39.40
CA GLU A 190 -0.25 -2.26 40.26
C GLU A 190 0.02 -3.61 39.54
N ASP A 191 -0.99 -4.21 38.89
CA ASP A 191 -0.86 -5.37 37.97
C ASP A 191 -1.01 -4.95 36.50
N PRO A 192 0.10 -4.82 35.74
CA PRO A 192 0.07 -4.34 34.36
C PRO A 192 -0.55 -5.31 33.34
N ASP A 193 -0.76 -6.58 33.69
CA ASP A 193 -1.19 -7.62 32.74
C ASP A 193 -2.46 -8.37 33.17
N ASN A 194 -3.21 -7.81 34.14
CA ASN A 194 -4.56 -8.25 34.49
C ASN A 194 -5.49 -8.44 33.27
N ASP A 195 -6.47 -9.34 33.44
CA ASP A 195 -7.36 -9.76 32.37
C ASP A 195 -8.10 -8.58 31.71
N PHE A 196 -8.61 -7.61 32.45
CA PHE A 196 -9.35 -6.48 31.85
C PHE A 196 -8.45 -5.65 30.93
N ARG A 197 -7.20 -5.39 31.33
CA ARG A 197 -6.20 -4.74 30.46
C ARG A 197 -5.80 -5.62 29.28
N CYS A 198 -5.70 -6.93 29.48
CA CYS A 198 -5.31 -7.90 28.45
C CYS A 198 -6.39 -8.15 27.39
N TYR A 199 -7.65 -8.33 27.79
CA TYR A 199 -8.81 -8.35 26.89
C TYR A 199 -9.05 -6.98 26.25
N GLY A 200 -8.82 -5.89 26.98
CA GLY A 200 -8.83 -4.54 26.41
C GLY A 200 -7.83 -4.37 25.26
N LYS A 201 -6.57 -4.79 25.48
CA LYS A 201 -5.53 -4.91 24.44
C LYS A 201 -5.93 -5.85 23.28
N LYS A 202 -6.91 -6.77 23.42
CA LYS A 202 -7.45 -7.61 22.33
C LYS A 202 -8.51 -6.87 21.49
N VAL A 203 -9.39 -6.06 22.09
CA VAL A 203 -10.47 -5.31 21.39
C VAL A 203 -9.92 -4.45 20.25
N PHE A 204 -8.86 -3.69 20.51
CA PHE A 204 -8.23 -2.81 19.51
C PHE A 204 -7.36 -3.57 18.49
N LYS A 205 -6.95 -4.81 18.78
CA LYS A 205 -6.24 -5.71 17.84
C LYS A 205 -7.21 -6.42 16.89
N GLN A 206 -8.09 -5.66 16.22
CA GLN A 206 -9.15 -6.21 15.38
C GLN A 206 -8.63 -7.15 14.29
N ALA A 207 -9.27 -8.32 14.18
CA ALA A 207 -9.02 -9.29 13.11
C ALA A 207 -9.45 -8.69 11.75
N PRO A 208 -8.55 -8.49 10.77
CA PRO A 208 -8.90 -7.83 9.51
C PRO A 208 -9.92 -8.58 8.64
N SER A 209 -10.27 -9.82 8.99
CA SER A 209 -11.33 -10.63 8.39
C SER A 209 -12.73 -10.14 8.77
N ARG A 210 -12.98 -9.71 10.02
CA ARG A 210 -14.33 -9.32 10.47
C ARG A 210 -14.83 -8.02 9.84
N LEU A 211 -13.91 -7.08 9.61
CA LEU A 211 -14.15 -5.88 8.81
C LEU A 211 -14.57 -6.19 7.36
N ILE A 212 -14.18 -7.33 6.78
CA ILE A 212 -14.51 -7.65 5.36
C ILE A 212 -16.02 -7.87 5.20
N TYR A 213 -16.64 -8.55 6.17
CA TYR A 213 -18.05 -8.91 6.11
C TYR A 213 -18.95 -7.66 6.10
N ILE A 214 -18.79 -6.75 7.06
CA ILE A 214 -19.52 -5.46 7.13
C ILE A 214 -19.38 -4.64 5.83
N ILE A 215 -18.19 -4.64 5.24
CA ILE A 215 -17.85 -3.78 4.11
C ILE A 215 -18.45 -4.26 2.77
N PHE A 216 -18.70 -5.56 2.63
CA PHE A 216 -19.13 -6.17 1.36
C PHE A 216 -20.48 -6.87 1.39
N ILE A 217 -20.85 -7.47 2.52
CA ILE A 217 -22.10 -8.20 2.65
C ILE A 217 -23.18 -7.21 3.11
N PRO A 218 -24.32 -7.09 2.40
CA PRO A 218 -25.39 -6.19 2.80
C PRO A 218 -25.79 -6.41 4.26
N HIS A 219 -25.98 -5.34 5.03
CA HIS A 219 -26.28 -5.41 6.47
C HIS A 219 -27.57 -6.18 6.81
N TRP A 220 -28.44 -6.48 5.83
CA TRP A 220 -29.59 -7.37 6.02
C TRP A 220 -29.22 -8.87 5.96
N ILE A 221 -28.26 -9.27 5.11
CA ILE A 221 -27.74 -10.64 5.06
C ILE A 221 -26.91 -10.95 6.31
N LEU A 222 -26.07 -10.01 6.75
CA LEU A 222 -25.28 -10.18 7.99
C LEU A 222 -26.18 -10.36 9.22
N ARG A 223 -27.29 -9.60 9.29
CA ARG A 223 -28.30 -9.78 10.33
C ARG A 223 -29.03 -11.13 10.21
N ALA A 224 -29.38 -11.56 9.00
CA ALA A 224 -29.97 -12.89 8.77
C ALA A 224 -29.04 -14.07 9.12
N TRP A 225 -27.71 -13.87 9.10
CA TRP A 225 -26.71 -14.85 9.52
C TRP A 225 -26.25 -14.70 10.98
N GLY A 226 -26.85 -13.78 11.75
CA GLY A 226 -26.47 -13.54 13.14
C GLY A 226 -25.03 -13.06 13.34
N PHE A 227 -24.43 -12.41 12.33
CA PHE A 227 -23.01 -12.07 12.37
C PHE A 227 -22.67 -11.12 13.53
N GLN A 228 -21.75 -11.54 14.39
CA GLN A 228 -21.20 -10.75 15.50
C GLN A 228 -19.90 -10.05 15.08
N PHE A 229 -19.72 -8.79 15.48
CA PHE A 229 -18.52 -8.02 15.14
C PHE A 229 -17.31 -8.41 15.98
N HIS A 230 -17.50 -8.69 17.28
CA HIS A 230 -16.43 -9.10 18.20
C HIS A 230 -16.28 -10.63 18.27
N GLY A 231 -15.05 -11.09 18.53
CA GLY A 231 -14.77 -12.53 18.70
C GLY A 231 -15.46 -13.08 19.94
N LYS A 232 -16.03 -14.29 19.88
CA LYS A 232 -16.83 -14.86 20.98
C LYS A 232 -16.11 -14.81 22.33
N GLU A 233 -14.82 -15.10 22.38
CA GLU A 233 -13.95 -14.96 23.56
C GLU A 233 -14.00 -13.55 24.21
N ILE A 234 -14.03 -12.49 23.39
CA ILE A 234 -14.15 -11.09 23.83
C ILE A 234 -15.59 -10.77 24.22
N THR A 235 -16.55 -11.24 23.41
CA THR A 235 -17.99 -11.05 23.63
C THR A 235 -18.43 -11.65 24.97
N ASP A 236 -18.11 -12.92 25.19
CA ASP A 236 -18.39 -13.66 26.42
C ASP A 236 -17.67 -13.03 27.62
N PHE A 237 -16.41 -12.56 27.49
CA PHE A 237 -15.70 -11.88 28.57
C PHE A 237 -16.44 -10.61 29.04
N PHE A 238 -16.74 -9.68 28.14
CA PHE A 238 -17.39 -8.42 28.53
C PHE A 238 -18.85 -8.61 28.97
N ILE A 239 -19.58 -9.58 28.39
CA ILE A 239 -20.92 -9.96 28.86
C ILE A 239 -20.85 -10.53 30.27
N ASN A 240 -20.02 -11.54 30.52
CA ASN A 240 -19.93 -12.22 31.80
C ASN A 240 -19.41 -11.28 32.91
N LEU A 241 -18.48 -10.38 32.58
CA LEU A 241 -17.95 -9.37 33.50
C LEU A 241 -19.05 -8.41 34.00
N VAL A 242 -19.91 -7.93 33.11
CA VAL A 242 -21.02 -7.05 33.51
C VAL A 242 -22.11 -7.83 34.21
N LYS A 243 -22.55 -9.00 33.70
CA LYS A 243 -23.60 -9.82 34.35
C LYS A 243 -23.17 -10.31 35.75
N SER A 244 -21.90 -10.68 35.95
CA SER A 244 -21.39 -11.06 37.28
C SER A 244 -21.33 -9.87 38.24
N THR A 245 -20.90 -8.69 37.75
CA THR A 245 -20.87 -7.46 38.55
C THR A 245 -22.28 -7.00 38.93
N LEU A 246 -23.25 -7.07 38.01
CA LEU A 246 -24.66 -6.78 38.27
C LEU A 246 -25.23 -7.71 39.34
N LYS A 247 -25.08 -9.03 39.17
CA LYS A 247 -25.54 -10.02 40.14
C LYS A 247 -24.88 -9.82 41.50
N TYR A 248 -23.55 -9.65 41.55
CA TYR A 248 -22.82 -9.44 42.81
C TYR A 248 -23.32 -8.19 43.55
N ARG A 249 -23.61 -7.09 42.83
CA ARG A 249 -24.23 -5.88 43.42
C ARG A 249 -25.63 -6.14 43.96
N GLN A 250 -26.46 -6.88 43.22
CA GLN A 250 -27.82 -7.20 43.63
C GLN A 250 -27.84 -8.09 44.88
N ASP A 251 -27.07 -9.18 44.87
CA ASP A 251 -26.96 -10.14 45.97
C ASP A 251 -26.43 -9.47 47.26
N ASN A 252 -25.49 -8.52 47.14
CA ASN A 252 -24.86 -7.83 48.27
C ASN A 252 -25.41 -6.40 48.54
N LYS A 253 -26.44 -5.96 47.82
CA LYS A 253 -27.06 -4.62 47.91
C LYS A 253 -26.06 -3.44 47.73
N ILE A 254 -25.02 -3.62 46.92
CA ILE A 254 -23.96 -2.62 46.72
C ILE A 254 -24.41 -1.53 45.75
N VAL A 255 -24.33 -0.27 46.20
CA VAL A 255 -24.54 0.93 45.37
C VAL A 255 -23.22 1.70 45.24
N ARG A 256 -22.76 1.98 44.02
CA ARG A 256 -21.53 2.77 43.75
C ARG A 256 -21.82 4.04 42.95
N LYS A 257 -20.95 5.05 43.04
CA LYS A 257 -21.02 6.31 42.28
C LYS A 257 -20.47 6.19 40.84
N ASP A 258 -20.81 5.11 40.13
CA ASP A 258 -20.29 4.83 38.78
C ASP A 258 -21.37 4.86 37.69
N PHE A 259 -20.94 4.81 36.42
CA PHE A 259 -21.83 4.83 35.26
C PHE A 259 -22.75 3.62 35.23
N LEU A 260 -22.23 2.43 35.57
CA LEU A 260 -23.03 1.21 35.66
C LEU A 260 -24.22 1.39 36.62
N GLN A 261 -24.02 2.03 37.77
CA GLN A 261 -25.12 2.36 38.69
C GLN A 261 -26.17 3.29 38.07
N LEU A 262 -25.76 4.25 37.24
CA LEU A 262 -26.68 5.15 36.54
C LEU A 262 -27.49 4.45 35.45
N LEU A 263 -26.95 3.36 34.88
CA LEU A 263 -27.67 2.49 33.96
C LEU A 263 -28.65 1.57 34.72
N ILE A 264 -28.24 0.98 35.85
CA ILE A 264 -29.13 0.17 36.73
C ILE A 264 -30.30 1.01 37.25
N GLN A 265 -30.06 2.27 37.63
CA GLN A 265 -31.10 3.20 38.10
C GLN A 265 -32.11 3.62 37.01
N ASN A 266 -31.88 3.25 35.74
CA ASN A 266 -32.83 3.49 34.67
C ASN A 266 -33.67 2.24 34.42
N GLU A 267 -34.80 2.14 35.11
CA GLU A 267 -35.76 1.02 35.02
C GLU A 267 -36.26 0.72 33.59
N SER A 268 -36.09 1.65 32.66
CA SER A 268 -36.42 1.44 31.24
C SER A 268 -35.31 0.76 30.42
N MET A 269 -34.11 0.53 30.97
CA MET A 269 -33.01 -0.15 30.30
C MET A 269 -32.99 -1.65 30.56
N THR A 270 -32.79 -2.45 29.51
CA THR A 270 -32.58 -3.90 29.65
C THR A 270 -31.13 -4.22 29.99
N GLU A 271 -30.88 -5.37 30.63
CA GLU A 271 -29.52 -5.81 30.96
C GLU A 271 -28.57 -5.80 29.75
N ASP A 272 -29.05 -6.20 28.57
CA ASP A 272 -28.24 -6.19 27.35
C ASP A 272 -27.98 -4.77 26.82
N GLU A 273 -28.91 -3.82 26.97
CA GLU A 273 -28.64 -2.38 26.72
C GLU A 273 -27.60 -1.82 27.70
N ILE A 274 -27.56 -2.29 28.95
CA ILE A 274 -26.55 -1.90 29.96
C ILE A 274 -25.17 -2.42 29.53
N ILE A 275 -25.04 -3.72 29.23
CA ILE A 275 -23.79 -4.35 28.80
C ILE A 275 -23.21 -3.65 27.56
N ALA A 276 -24.04 -3.40 26.55
CA ALA A 276 -23.63 -2.75 25.31
C ALA A 276 -23.04 -1.34 25.55
N GLN A 277 -23.65 -0.60 26.48
CA GLN A 277 -23.20 0.74 26.86
C GLN A 277 -21.86 0.71 27.58
N CYS A 278 -21.69 -0.13 28.62
CA CYS A 278 -20.41 -0.24 29.31
C CYS A 278 -19.25 -0.54 28.34
N PHE A 279 -19.50 -1.42 27.37
CA PHE A 279 -18.52 -1.77 26.34
C PHE A 279 -18.20 -0.63 25.35
N VAL A 280 -19.14 0.25 25.00
CA VAL A 280 -18.80 1.41 24.15
C VAL A 280 -18.01 2.48 24.90
N PHE A 281 -18.23 2.63 26.22
CA PHE A 281 -17.39 3.48 27.06
C PHE A 281 -15.98 2.91 27.25
N PHE A 282 -15.83 1.58 27.34
CA PHE A 282 -14.51 0.94 27.23
C PHE A 282 -13.76 1.37 25.95
N GLN A 283 -14.41 1.23 24.78
CA GLN A 283 -13.80 1.60 23.50
C GLN A 283 -13.43 3.10 23.42
N ALA A 284 -14.23 3.97 24.03
CA ALA A 284 -14.01 5.42 23.99
C ALA A 284 -12.85 5.90 24.88
N GLY A 285 -12.56 5.22 26.00
CA GLY A 285 -11.63 5.71 27.04
C GLY A 285 -10.24 5.06 27.11
N PHE A 286 -10.07 3.83 26.60
CA PHE A 286 -8.90 2.99 26.90
C PHE A 286 -7.55 3.49 26.31
N GLU A 287 -7.38 3.48 24.98
CA GLU A 287 -6.11 3.87 24.29
C GLU A 287 -6.06 5.33 23.84
N THR A 288 -7.23 5.98 23.71
CA THR A 288 -7.42 7.36 23.22
C THR A 288 -6.85 8.38 24.20
N SER A 289 -7.36 8.40 25.42
CA SER A 289 -7.02 9.35 26.47
C SER A 289 -5.56 9.21 26.92
N SER A 290 -5.07 7.98 27.04
CA SER A 290 -3.68 7.70 27.43
C SER A 290 -2.69 8.18 26.37
N THR A 291 -3.02 8.04 25.07
CA THR A 291 -2.23 8.60 23.98
C THR A 291 -2.20 10.13 24.02
N ALA A 292 -3.34 10.79 24.25
CA ALA A 292 -3.41 12.26 24.35
C ALA A 292 -2.58 12.79 25.54
N MET A 293 -2.77 12.21 26.73
CA MET A 293 -2.01 12.59 27.94
C MET A 293 -0.51 12.35 27.79
N THR A 294 -0.08 11.31 27.05
CA THR A 294 1.34 11.03 26.79
C THR A 294 2.01 12.19 26.06
N TYR A 295 1.37 12.74 25.03
CA TYR A 295 1.91 13.89 24.30
C TYR A 295 1.78 15.20 25.07
N ALA A 296 0.69 15.39 25.84
CA ALA A 296 0.55 16.55 26.70
C ALA A 296 1.67 16.66 27.74
N LEU A 297 2.00 15.56 28.43
CA LEU A 297 3.11 15.52 29.39
C LEU A 297 4.48 15.69 28.73
N PHE A 298 4.71 15.11 27.55
CA PHE A 298 5.96 15.29 26.80
C PHE A 298 6.21 16.76 26.43
N GLU A 299 5.21 17.44 25.87
CA GLU A 299 5.33 18.86 25.50
C GLU A 299 5.41 19.75 26.75
N LEU A 300 4.68 19.46 27.83
CA LEU A 300 4.77 20.19 29.11
C LEU A 300 6.15 20.07 29.76
N ALA A 301 6.71 18.87 29.85
CA ALA A 301 8.06 18.64 30.35
C ALA A 301 9.15 19.32 29.49
N SER A 302 8.84 19.58 28.21
CA SER A 302 9.72 20.32 27.29
C SER A 302 9.58 21.84 27.41
N ASN A 303 8.55 22.37 28.10
CA ASN A 303 8.19 23.79 28.11
C ASN A 303 7.86 24.27 29.54
N GLN A 304 8.88 24.36 30.41
CA GLN A 304 8.71 24.63 31.84
C GLN A 304 7.90 25.91 32.16
N HIS A 305 7.99 26.97 31.34
CA HIS A 305 7.17 28.17 31.53
C HIS A 305 5.66 27.91 31.29
N ILE A 306 5.32 27.10 30.29
CA ILE A 306 3.93 26.67 30.04
C ILE A 306 3.44 25.77 31.18
N GLN A 307 4.30 24.87 31.68
CA GLN A 307 3.96 24.03 32.84
C GLN A 307 3.78 24.85 34.13
N ASN A 308 4.61 25.87 34.36
CA ASN A 308 4.48 26.75 35.52
C ASN A 308 3.20 27.61 35.42
N LYS A 309 2.92 28.21 34.26
CA LYS A 309 1.67 28.95 34.03
C LYS A 309 0.42 28.08 34.13
N LEU A 310 0.53 26.81 33.74
CA LEU A 310 -0.53 25.82 33.95
C LEU A 310 -0.69 25.49 35.45
N ARG A 311 0.40 25.36 36.21
CA ARG A 311 0.37 25.21 37.67
C ARG A 311 -0.24 26.44 38.34
N GLU A 312 0.05 27.66 37.88
CA GLU A 312 -0.54 28.91 38.36
C GLU A 312 -2.08 28.91 38.17
N GLU A 313 -2.59 28.56 36.98
CA GLU A 313 -4.05 28.42 36.77
C GLU A 313 -4.65 27.34 37.67
N ILE A 314 -4.01 26.17 37.76
CA ILE A 314 -4.46 25.07 38.62
C ILE A 314 -4.54 25.55 40.08
N GLU A 315 -3.49 26.16 40.62
CA GLU A 315 -3.47 26.67 41.98
C GLU A 315 -4.49 27.80 42.22
N GLU A 316 -4.60 28.76 41.31
CA GLU A 316 -5.54 29.88 41.46
C GLU A 316 -7.00 29.40 41.44
N VAL A 317 -7.33 28.49 40.52
CA VAL A 317 -8.67 27.91 40.44
C VAL A 317 -8.93 27.00 41.64
N LEU A 318 -7.99 26.14 42.06
CA LEU A 318 -8.16 25.29 43.25
C LEU A 318 -8.31 26.10 44.55
N LYS A 319 -7.65 27.26 44.68
CA LYS A 319 -7.85 28.18 45.82
C LYS A 319 -9.32 28.63 45.95
N ARG A 320 -10.04 28.81 44.83
CA ARG A 320 -11.48 29.13 44.81
C ARG A 320 -12.39 27.94 45.20
N PHE A 321 -11.82 26.73 45.29
CA PHE A 321 -12.50 25.49 45.69
C PHE A 321 -11.88 24.86 46.96
N ASN A 322 -11.34 25.70 47.86
CA ASN A 322 -10.72 25.31 49.13
C ASN A 322 -9.57 24.29 48.97
N GLY A 323 -8.80 24.40 47.88
CA GLY A 323 -7.70 23.49 47.52
C GLY A 323 -8.14 22.16 46.89
N ASN A 324 -9.44 21.86 46.82
CA ASN A 324 -9.93 20.56 46.37
C ASN A 324 -10.06 20.50 44.85
N VAL A 325 -9.48 19.45 44.25
CA VAL A 325 -9.73 19.11 42.84
C VAL A 325 -11.19 18.66 42.71
N THR A 326 -12.00 19.48 42.04
CA THR A 326 -13.42 19.21 41.80
C THR A 326 -13.77 19.37 40.32
N TYR A 327 -14.87 18.78 39.90
CA TYR A 327 -15.41 18.91 38.54
C TYR A 327 -15.57 20.38 38.10
N ASP A 328 -16.09 21.23 38.99
CA ASP A 328 -16.33 22.65 38.71
C ASP A 328 -15.02 23.46 38.68
N ALA A 329 -13.98 23.01 39.40
CA ALA A 329 -12.64 23.57 39.29
C ALA A 329 -12.02 23.23 37.92
N VAL A 330 -12.03 21.96 37.52
CA VAL A 330 -11.42 21.54 36.24
C VAL A 330 -12.04 22.25 35.03
N ILE A 331 -13.36 22.46 35.02
CA ILE A 331 -14.06 23.19 33.93
C ILE A 331 -13.71 24.69 33.90
N GLN A 332 -13.15 25.26 34.97
CA GLN A 332 -12.67 26.65 34.97
C GLN A 332 -11.20 26.79 34.51
N MET A 333 -10.47 25.69 34.30
CA MET A 333 -9.08 25.67 33.85
C MET A 333 -8.99 25.81 32.31
N LYS A 334 -9.14 27.04 31.81
CA LYS A 334 -9.22 27.33 30.37
C LYS A 334 -7.85 27.24 29.68
N TYR A 335 -6.76 27.49 30.40
CA TYR A 335 -5.40 27.33 29.91
C TYR A 335 -5.02 25.84 29.80
N LEU A 336 -5.47 24.99 30.74
CA LEU A 336 -5.35 23.52 30.64
C LEU A 336 -5.95 22.98 29.33
N ASP A 337 -7.20 23.33 29.03
CA ASP A 337 -7.88 22.94 27.78
C ASP A 337 -7.11 23.41 26.53
N MET A 338 -6.60 24.64 26.54
CA MET A 338 -5.82 25.19 25.44
C MET A 338 -4.50 24.41 25.24
N VAL A 339 -3.79 24.09 26.32
CA VAL A 339 -2.52 23.34 26.28
C VAL A 339 -2.73 21.96 25.64
N VAL A 340 -3.72 21.18 26.10
CA VAL A 340 -3.96 19.81 25.60
C VAL A 340 -4.21 19.81 24.08
N ASN A 341 -5.00 20.76 23.58
CA ASN A 341 -5.28 20.91 22.15
C ASN A 341 -4.04 21.29 21.34
N VAL A 342 -3.18 22.17 21.86
CA VAL A 342 -1.92 22.56 21.21
C VAL A 342 -0.95 21.39 21.12
N CYS A 343 -0.78 20.59 22.18
CA CYS A 343 0.15 19.45 22.19
C CYS A 343 -0.19 18.40 21.11
N VAL A 344 -1.47 18.09 20.91
CA VAL A 344 -1.92 17.16 19.85
C VAL A 344 -1.61 17.69 18.44
N TRP A 345 -1.76 19.00 18.23
CA TRP A 345 -1.41 19.66 16.97
C TRP A 345 0.11 19.69 16.72
N LEU A 346 0.90 19.99 17.76
CA LEU A 346 2.36 19.99 17.71
C LEU A 346 2.92 18.63 17.30
N TYR A 347 2.44 17.52 17.87
CA TYR A 347 2.86 16.17 17.48
C TYR A 347 2.69 15.90 15.97
N LEU A 348 1.53 16.25 15.40
CA LEU A 348 1.26 16.04 13.97
C LEU A 348 2.14 16.95 13.08
N LYS A 349 2.40 18.19 13.53
CA LYS A 349 3.34 19.12 12.88
C LYS A 349 4.79 18.62 12.95
N TRP A 350 5.19 18.02 14.06
CA TRP A 350 6.52 17.44 14.29
C TRP A 350 6.76 16.18 13.44
N ARG A 351 5.76 15.31 13.28
CA ARG A 351 5.87 14.14 12.37
C ARG A 351 6.12 14.56 10.92
N ASN A 352 5.41 15.58 10.44
CA ASN A 352 5.43 16.04 9.03
C ASN A 352 6.52 17.08 8.71
N SER A 353 7.49 17.28 9.61
CA SER A 353 8.63 18.20 9.43
C SER A 353 10.00 17.52 9.63
N TYR A 354 10.05 16.19 9.52
CA TYR A 354 11.28 15.37 9.59
C TYR A 354 12.41 15.85 8.67
N TRP A 355 12.06 16.33 7.46
CA TRP A 355 13.03 16.82 6.47
C TRP A 355 13.45 18.27 6.74
N ASN A 356 12.48 19.16 7.01
CA ASN A 356 12.76 20.54 7.40
C ASN A 356 13.71 20.63 8.62
N ARG A 357 13.52 19.77 9.64
CA ARG A 357 14.41 19.68 10.82
C ARG A 357 15.82 19.13 10.53
N ARG A 358 16.14 18.78 9.28
CA ARG A 358 17.45 18.30 8.81
C ARG A 358 18.04 19.19 7.72
N GLY A 359 17.49 20.39 7.50
CA GLY A 359 17.91 21.27 6.41
C GLY A 359 17.64 20.71 5.00
N VAL A 360 16.76 19.71 4.88
CA VAL A 360 16.46 19.06 3.59
C VAL A 360 15.21 19.70 2.99
N PHE A 361 15.31 20.12 1.72
CA PHE A 361 14.16 20.61 0.97
C PHE A 361 13.04 19.57 0.95
N GLN A 362 11.91 19.92 1.57
CA GLN A 362 10.76 19.04 1.71
C GLN A 362 9.85 19.19 0.49
N ILE A 363 9.99 18.27 -0.46
CA ILE A 363 9.16 18.18 -1.65
C ILE A 363 7.73 17.77 -1.25
N GLU A 364 6.72 18.36 -1.87
CA GLU A 364 5.32 18.02 -1.61
C GLU A 364 5.06 16.52 -1.81
N ALA A 365 4.49 15.88 -0.80
CA ALA A 365 4.19 14.45 -0.81
C ALA A 365 2.96 14.16 -1.68
N ARG A 366 3.04 13.10 -2.52
CA ARG A 366 1.93 12.61 -3.33
C ARG A 366 0.70 12.35 -2.43
N PRO A 367 -0.44 13.04 -2.62
CA PRO A 367 -1.69 12.66 -1.98
C PRO A 367 -2.01 11.21 -2.35
N LEU A 368 -2.54 10.40 -1.42
CA LEU A 368 -2.71 8.97 -1.67
C LEU A 368 -3.58 8.69 -2.92
N PHE A 369 -4.51 9.61 -3.25
CA PHE A 369 -5.24 9.67 -4.53
C PHE A 369 -4.94 10.92 -5.34
N SER A 370 -3.66 11.18 -5.59
CA SER A 370 -3.28 11.91 -6.78
C SER A 370 -3.89 11.23 -8.01
N LYS A 371 -4.56 12.00 -8.89
CA LYS A 371 -5.04 11.53 -10.20
C LYS A 371 -3.88 11.17 -11.15
N VAL A 372 -2.67 11.54 -10.76
CA VAL A 372 -1.39 11.33 -11.44
C VAL A 372 -0.75 10.03 -10.92
N SER A 373 -0.13 9.23 -11.78
CA SER A 373 0.53 7.95 -11.41
C SER A 373 1.72 8.14 -10.47
N SER A 374 2.33 7.05 -10.00
CA SER A 374 3.51 7.14 -9.13
C SER A 374 4.78 7.58 -9.87
N ALA A 375 4.89 7.21 -11.16
CA ALA A 375 5.99 7.59 -12.03
C ALA A 375 5.93 9.09 -12.39
N GLU A 376 4.78 9.55 -12.87
CA GLU A 376 4.56 10.97 -13.21
C GLU A 376 4.72 11.90 -11.98
N ASN A 377 4.37 11.41 -10.79
CA ASN A 377 4.64 12.15 -9.56
C ASN A 377 6.14 12.23 -9.26
N MET A 378 6.89 11.15 -9.44
CA MET A 378 8.35 11.14 -9.25
C MET A 378 9.05 12.08 -10.25
N LEU A 379 8.61 12.09 -11.51
CA LEU A 379 9.04 13.04 -12.54
C LEU A 379 8.79 14.51 -12.10
N LYS A 380 7.59 14.83 -11.59
CA LYS A 380 7.26 16.18 -11.08
C LYS A 380 8.07 16.55 -9.83
N GLN A 381 8.32 15.60 -8.93
CA GLN A 381 9.15 15.80 -7.74
C GLN A 381 10.63 16.04 -8.12
N TYR A 382 11.15 15.33 -9.13
CA TYR A 382 12.48 15.54 -9.69
C TYR A 382 12.62 16.94 -10.28
N ALA A 383 11.77 17.28 -11.25
CA ALA A 383 11.78 18.57 -11.93
C ALA A 383 11.62 19.75 -10.95
N ARG A 384 10.82 19.60 -9.88
CA ARG A 384 10.66 20.65 -8.85
C ARG A 384 11.89 20.83 -7.96
N ALA A 385 12.65 19.77 -7.68
CA ALA A 385 13.90 19.88 -6.93
C ALA A 385 15.05 20.41 -7.80
N LYS A 386 15.17 19.91 -9.04
CA LYS A 386 16.15 20.36 -10.06
C LYS A 386 15.99 21.85 -10.38
N SER A 387 14.76 22.33 -10.63
CA SER A 387 14.46 23.76 -10.88
C SER A 387 14.65 24.69 -9.66
N LEU A 388 14.92 24.13 -8.47
CA LEU A 388 15.34 24.87 -7.27
C LEU A 388 16.83 24.64 -6.93
N ASN A 389 17.59 24.06 -7.87
CA ASN A 389 19.01 23.74 -7.75
C ASN A 389 19.36 22.85 -6.54
N HIS A 390 18.45 21.95 -6.14
CA HIS A 390 18.66 21.04 -5.01
C HIS A 390 19.26 19.70 -5.48
N LYS A 391 20.47 19.37 -5.01
CA LYS A 391 21.15 18.07 -5.23
C LYS A 391 20.35 16.85 -4.72
N TYR A 392 19.46 17.05 -3.76
CA TYR A 392 18.58 16.04 -3.18
C TYR A 392 17.36 16.70 -2.53
N GLY A 393 16.31 15.94 -2.29
CA GLY A 393 15.15 16.39 -1.51
C GLY A 393 14.50 15.26 -0.71
N GLY A 394 13.55 15.64 0.14
CA GLY A 394 12.81 14.71 1.00
C GLY A 394 11.32 14.79 0.75
N THR A 395 10.68 13.65 0.45
CA THR A 395 9.22 13.51 0.41
C THR A 395 8.76 12.59 1.54
N TYR A 396 7.44 12.45 1.71
CA TYR A 396 6.86 11.34 2.45
C TYR A 396 6.15 10.38 1.51
N PHE A 397 6.16 9.09 1.87
CA PHE A 397 5.10 8.18 1.49
C PHE A 397 4.19 8.00 2.71
N LEU A 398 2.99 8.59 2.67
CA LEU A 398 2.12 8.79 3.84
C LEU A 398 2.85 9.50 4.99
N TYR A 399 3.31 8.76 6.01
CA TYR A 399 4.09 9.28 7.15
C TYR A 399 5.53 8.75 7.20
N VAL A 400 5.95 7.97 6.20
CA VAL A 400 7.29 7.38 6.09
C VAL A 400 8.18 8.35 5.29
N PRO A 401 9.30 8.84 5.84
CA PRO A 401 10.21 9.70 5.08
C PRO A 401 10.89 8.90 3.95
N VAL A 402 10.93 9.50 2.76
CA VAL A 402 11.60 8.97 1.57
C VAL A 402 12.55 10.03 1.01
N PHE A 403 13.81 9.67 0.86
CA PHE A 403 14.86 10.52 0.27
C PHE A 403 14.87 10.37 -1.26
N ILE A 404 15.02 11.48 -1.97
CA ILE A 404 15.14 11.52 -3.44
C ILE A 404 16.46 12.20 -3.79
N PRO A 405 17.49 11.48 -4.26
CA PRO A 405 18.68 12.07 -4.85
C PRO A 405 18.35 12.65 -6.24
N ILE A 406 18.92 13.81 -6.57
CA ILE A 406 18.74 14.52 -7.86
C ILE A 406 20.07 14.55 -8.64
N ASP A 407 21.18 14.79 -7.92
CA ASP A 407 22.55 14.83 -8.42
C ASP A 407 23.03 13.42 -8.89
N PRO A 408 23.44 13.24 -10.16
CA PRO A 408 23.93 11.96 -10.68
C PRO A 408 25.13 11.38 -9.91
N ILE A 409 25.99 12.21 -9.31
CA ILE A 409 27.13 11.77 -8.50
C ILE A 409 26.62 11.09 -7.22
N LEU A 410 25.61 11.67 -6.57
CA LEU A 410 24.97 11.07 -5.40
C LEU A 410 24.22 9.77 -5.76
N ILE A 411 23.66 9.67 -6.97
CA ILE A 411 23.02 8.46 -7.47
C ILE A 411 24.06 7.37 -7.77
N LYS A 412 25.20 7.72 -8.37
CA LYS A 412 26.38 6.84 -8.55
C LYS A 412 26.91 6.31 -7.22
N ASN A 413 26.98 7.18 -6.21
CA ASN A 413 27.37 6.79 -4.86
C ASN A 413 26.37 5.78 -4.25
N ILE A 414 25.06 6.08 -4.26
CA ILE A 414 24.00 5.21 -3.70
C ILE A 414 23.88 3.86 -4.42
N LEU A 415 24.06 3.82 -5.75
CA LEU A 415 23.92 2.59 -6.55
C LEU A 415 25.19 1.74 -6.64
N GLN A 416 26.37 2.36 -6.66
CA GLN A 416 27.62 1.69 -7.00
C GLN A 416 28.66 1.78 -5.87
N ARG A 417 29.16 2.98 -5.53
CA ARG A 417 30.30 3.13 -4.61
C ARG A 417 29.95 2.74 -3.17
N ASP A 418 28.90 3.32 -2.62
CA ASP A 418 28.48 3.18 -1.23
C ASP A 418 27.39 2.10 -1.06
N PHE A 419 27.32 1.16 -2.01
CA PHE A 419 26.26 0.15 -2.10
C PHE A 419 26.06 -0.67 -0.81
N ILE A 420 27.10 -0.80 0.04
CA ILE A 420 27.00 -1.44 1.37
C ILE A 420 26.02 -0.74 2.33
N HIS A 421 25.74 0.55 2.14
CA HIS A 421 24.70 1.30 2.86
C HIS A 421 23.30 1.09 2.26
N PHE A 422 23.19 0.68 0.98
CA PHE A 422 21.95 0.67 0.21
C PHE A 422 21.64 -0.71 -0.43
N HIS A 423 22.19 -1.79 0.13
CA HIS A 423 22.20 -3.13 -0.46
C HIS A 423 20.83 -3.82 -0.64
N GLY A 424 19.72 -3.13 -0.35
CA GLY A 424 18.38 -3.69 -0.27
C GLY A 424 17.28 -2.77 -0.80
N HIS A 425 16.14 -3.36 -1.14
CA HIS A 425 14.97 -2.64 -1.68
C HIS A 425 13.96 -2.21 -0.61
N GLY A 426 14.03 -2.77 0.61
CA GLY A 426 13.02 -2.51 1.65
C GLY A 426 11.64 -3.09 1.28
N THR A 427 11.66 -4.15 0.48
CA THR A 427 10.54 -5.02 0.09
C THR A 427 10.17 -5.99 1.21
N TYR A 428 8.93 -6.45 1.24
CA TYR A 428 8.49 -7.43 2.23
C TYR A 428 8.70 -8.86 1.70
N HIS A 429 9.39 -9.68 2.47
CA HIS A 429 9.63 -11.10 2.22
C HIS A 429 9.63 -11.88 3.54
N GLN A 430 9.18 -13.15 3.52
CA GLN A 430 9.27 -14.06 4.66
C GLN A 430 9.13 -15.54 4.24
N PRO A 431 9.78 -16.50 4.93
CA PRO A 431 9.91 -17.88 4.44
C PRO A 431 8.60 -18.67 4.21
N LYS A 432 7.49 -18.33 4.88
CA LYS A 432 6.18 -18.98 4.65
C LYS A 432 5.44 -18.45 3.41
N ASP A 433 5.96 -17.42 2.74
CA ASP A 433 5.59 -16.97 1.41
C ASP A 433 6.76 -17.28 0.48
N VAL A 434 6.82 -18.52 -0.03
CA VAL A 434 7.92 -19.01 -0.89
C VAL A 434 8.19 -18.05 -2.04
N LEU A 435 7.13 -17.58 -2.72
CA LEU A 435 7.23 -16.64 -3.83
C LEU A 435 7.85 -15.29 -3.45
N SER A 436 7.77 -14.88 -2.18
CA SER A 436 8.42 -13.66 -1.69
C SER A 436 9.94 -13.80 -1.53
N MET A 437 10.48 -15.03 -1.42
CA MET A 437 11.90 -15.33 -1.20
C MET A 437 12.72 -15.31 -2.50
N ASN A 438 12.49 -14.30 -3.34
CA ASN A 438 13.07 -14.17 -4.67
C ASN A 438 14.18 -13.10 -4.75
N LEU A 439 14.98 -13.14 -5.82
CA LEU A 439 16.14 -12.28 -6.06
C LEU A 439 15.83 -10.77 -6.04
N PHE A 440 14.61 -10.35 -6.39
CA PHE A 440 14.23 -8.93 -6.32
C PHE A 440 13.91 -8.49 -4.89
N ASN A 441 13.28 -9.37 -4.10
CA ASN A 441 12.73 -9.06 -2.79
C ASN A 441 13.72 -9.21 -1.63
N LEU A 442 14.64 -10.18 -1.70
CA LEU A 442 15.63 -10.46 -0.67
C LEU A 442 16.63 -9.30 -0.52
N ASP A 443 17.22 -9.19 0.67
CA ASP A 443 18.22 -8.17 1.02
C ASP A 443 19.50 -8.81 1.62
N GLY A 444 20.60 -8.05 1.68
CA GLY A 444 21.84 -8.44 2.36
C GLY A 444 22.56 -9.66 1.77
N GLU A 445 23.17 -10.48 2.64
CA GLU A 445 23.91 -11.69 2.22
C GLU A 445 23.03 -12.74 1.53
N SER A 446 21.76 -12.88 1.91
CA SER A 446 20.82 -13.80 1.23
C SER A 446 20.62 -13.42 -0.24
N TRP A 447 20.47 -12.12 -0.51
CA TRP A 447 20.45 -11.60 -1.88
C TRP A 447 21.79 -11.84 -2.62
N LYS A 448 22.91 -11.55 -1.96
CA LYS A 448 24.26 -11.66 -2.56
C LYS A 448 24.59 -13.11 -2.94
N ARG A 449 24.31 -14.08 -2.06
CA ARG A 449 24.43 -15.52 -2.33
C ARG A 449 23.59 -15.91 -3.54
N LEU A 450 22.30 -15.57 -3.54
CA LEU A 450 21.38 -15.92 -4.63
C LEU A 450 21.75 -15.25 -5.97
N ARG A 451 22.22 -13.99 -5.94
CA ARG A 451 22.73 -13.29 -7.13
C ARG A 451 23.96 -13.99 -7.71
N ALA A 452 24.87 -14.47 -6.85
CA ALA A 452 26.04 -15.23 -7.29
C ALA A 452 25.66 -16.58 -7.90
N LYS A 453 24.69 -17.32 -7.32
CA LYS A 453 24.14 -18.57 -7.89
C LYS A 453 23.58 -18.35 -9.31
N LEU A 454 22.83 -17.26 -9.52
CA LEU A 454 22.05 -17.04 -10.74
C LEU A 454 22.79 -16.28 -11.86
N THR A 455 23.82 -15.50 -11.56
CA THR A 455 24.50 -14.68 -12.61
C THR A 455 25.06 -15.50 -13.80
N PRO A 456 25.63 -16.72 -13.63
CA PRO A 456 26.11 -17.52 -14.76
C PRO A 456 25.05 -17.91 -15.81
N THR A 457 23.76 -17.97 -15.44
CA THR A 457 22.68 -18.39 -16.36
C THR A 457 22.28 -17.29 -17.36
N PHE A 458 22.70 -16.04 -17.13
CA PHE A 458 22.43 -14.88 -17.98
C PHE A 458 23.61 -14.49 -18.90
N THR A 459 24.54 -15.41 -19.14
CA THR A 459 25.68 -15.23 -20.06
C THR A 459 25.25 -15.28 -21.53
N SER A 460 25.98 -14.62 -22.44
CA SER A 460 25.60 -14.55 -23.87
C SER A 460 25.47 -15.92 -24.53
N GLY A 461 26.32 -16.90 -24.17
CA GLY A 461 26.19 -18.28 -24.66
C GLY A 461 24.86 -18.93 -24.25
N LYS A 462 24.40 -18.73 -23.00
CA LYS A 462 23.09 -19.20 -22.54
C LYS A 462 21.93 -18.37 -23.12
N MET A 463 22.15 -17.12 -23.56
CA MET A 463 21.16 -16.37 -24.36
C MET A 463 21.02 -16.93 -25.78
N LYS A 464 22.14 -17.15 -26.49
CA LYS A 464 22.17 -17.77 -27.82
C LYS A 464 21.56 -19.17 -27.81
N MET A 465 21.80 -19.94 -26.75
CA MET A 465 21.19 -21.26 -26.51
C MET A 465 19.64 -21.26 -26.53
N MET A 466 18.98 -20.16 -26.13
CA MET A 466 17.52 -20.03 -26.09
C MET A 466 16.95 -19.24 -27.30
N PHE A 467 17.81 -18.81 -28.22
CA PHE A 467 17.44 -17.91 -29.31
C PHE A 467 16.45 -18.54 -30.30
N ASP A 468 16.63 -19.81 -30.64
CA ASP A 468 15.76 -20.54 -31.58
C ASP A 468 14.34 -20.68 -31.02
N THR A 469 14.20 -20.95 -29.73
CA THR A 469 12.90 -21.00 -29.02
C THR A 469 12.22 -19.63 -28.98
N LEU A 470 12.98 -18.54 -28.83
CA LEU A 470 12.47 -17.17 -28.93
C LEU A 470 11.99 -16.85 -30.37
N LEU A 471 12.76 -17.24 -31.39
CA LEU A 471 12.39 -17.07 -32.80
C LEU A 471 11.10 -17.81 -33.15
N GLU A 472 10.94 -19.05 -32.66
CA GLU A 472 9.78 -19.90 -32.92
C GLU A 472 8.46 -19.18 -32.59
N LYS A 473 8.39 -18.52 -31.41
CA LYS A 473 7.18 -17.80 -30.97
C LYS A 473 6.89 -16.53 -31.77
N THR A 474 7.86 -16.02 -32.54
CA THR A 474 7.60 -14.91 -33.49
C THR A 474 6.66 -15.33 -34.62
N THR A 475 6.55 -16.62 -34.93
CA THR A 475 5.63 -17.13 -35.96
C THR A 475 4.18 -16.95 -35.53
N GLY A 476 3.84 -17.26 -34.27
CA GLY A 476 2.53 -16.97 -33.70
C GLY A 476 2.22 -15.46 -33.68
N LEU A 477 3.20 -14.62 -33.35
CA LEU A 477 3.05 -13.16 -33.37
C LEU A 477 2.76 -12.64 -34.79
N LYS A 478 3.48 -13.13 -35.82
CA LYS A 478 3.23 -12.78 -37.24
C LYS A 478 1.87 -13.25 -37.73
N LYS A 479 1.43 -14.45 -37.32
CA LYS A 479 0.09 -14.99 -37.62
C LYS A 479 -1.00 -14.05 -37.08
N VAL A 480 -1.01 -13.82 -35.76
CA VAL A 480 -2.03 -13.00 -35.10
C VAL A 480 -2.04 -11.56 -35.63
N VAL A 481 -0.90 -10.90 -35.78
CA VAL A 481 -0.85 -9.53 -36.33
C VAL A 481 -1.22 -9.49 -37.81
N GLY A 482 -0.93 -10.55 -38.56
CA GLY A 482 -1.38 -10.75 -39.93
C GLY A 482 -2.91 -10.81 -40.05
N GLU A 483 -3.57 -11.57 -39.19
CA GLU A 483 -5.03 -11.67 -39.15
C GLU A 483 -5.70 -10.29 -38.95
N TYR A 484 -5.12 -9.39 -38.13
CA TYR A 484 -5.58 -8.00 -38.01
C TYR A 484 -5.32 -7.18 -39.30
N ALA A 485 -4.17 -7.35 -39.95
CA ALA A 485 -3.83 -6.62 -41.17
C ALA A 485 -4.72 -7.02 -42.36
N ASP A 486 -4.94 -8.32 -42.54
CA ASP A 486 -5.72 -8.88 -43.65
C ASP A 486 -7.22 -8.58 -43.50
N SER A 487 -7.73 -8.62 -42.25
CA SER A 487 -9.11 -8.18 -41.91
C SER A 487 -9.28 -6.66 -41.79
N ARG A 488 -8.19 -5.88 -41.94
CA ARG A 488 -8.13 -4.42 -41.77
C ARG A 488 -8.64 -3.92 -40.40
N GLN A 489 -8.50 -4.74 -39.35
CA GLN A 489 -8.94 -4.42 -38.00
C GLN A 489 -7.85 -3.69 -37.19
N THR A 490 -8.29 -2.84 -36.26
CA THR A 490 -7.39 -2.09 -35.36
C THR A 490 -6.78 -3.01 -34.31
N CYS A 491 -5.45 -3.08 -34.28
CA CYS A 491 -4.67 -3.94 -33.40
C CYS A 491 -4.55 -3.36 -31.98
N ALA A 492 -5.02 -4.10 -30.96
CA ALA A 492 -4.78 -3.81 -29.54
C ALA A 492 -3.38 -4.28 -29.13
N ILE A 493 -2.36 -3.55 -29.58
CA ILE A 493 -0.97 -4.04 -29.63
C ILE A 493 -0.41 -4.41 -28.25
N LYS A 494 -0.84 -3.70 -27.19
CA LYS A 494 -0.39 -3.93 -25.80
C LYS A 494 -0.71 -5.34 -25.30
N ASP A 495 -1.96 -5.81 -25.43
CA ASP A 495 -2.30 -7.16 -24.97
C ASP A 495 -1.70 -8.25 -25.87
N ILE A 496 -1.64 -8.04 -27.19
CA ILE A 496 -1.01 -8.98 -28.14
C ILE A 496 0.48 -9.19 -27.82
N LEU A 497 1.22 -8.10 -27.62
CA LEU A 497 2.63 -8.17 -27.24
C LEU A 497 2.82 -8.82 -25.87
N ALA A 498 1.96 -8.50 -24.91
CA ALA A 498 2.02 -9.08 -23.58
C ALA A 498 1.59 -10.57 -23.56
N ARG A 499 0.80 -11.04 -24.54
CA ARG A 499 0.56 -12.47 -24.81
C ARG A 499 1.83 -13.12 -25.41
N PHE A 500 2.42 -12.51 -26.45
CA PHE A 500 3.69 -12.98 -27.04
C PHE A 500 4.81 -13.12 -26.01
N THR A 501 5.04 -12.11 -25.17
CA THR A 501 6.10 -12.19 -24.14
C THR A 501 5.76 -13.16 -23.01
N THR A 502 4.48 -13.49 -22.79
CA THR A 502 4.06 -14.59 -21.89
C THR A 502 4.50 -15.95 -22.45
N ASP A 503 4.31 -16.19 -23.76
CA ASP A 503 4.74 -17.42 -24.43
C ASP A 503 6.27 -17.54 -24.53
N VAL A 504 6.95 -16.44 -24.87
CA VAL A 504 8.42 -16.37 -24.88
C VAL A 504 8.99 -16.75 -23.52
N ILE A 505 8.50 -16.16 -22.42
CA ILE A 505 9.05 -16.47 -21.09
C ILE A 505 8.60 -17.86 -20.61
N GLY A 506 7.38 -18.32 -20.93
CA GLY A 506 6.94 -19.68 -20.58
C GLY A 506 7.82 -20.76 -21.21
N SER A 507 8.07 -20.62 -22.52
CA SER A 507 8.83 -21.57 -23.32
C SER A 507 10.34 -21.48 -23.06
N CYS A 508 10.92 -20.28 -22.98
CA CYS A 508 12.35 -20.10 -22.72
C CYS A 508 12.75 -20.27 -21.25
N ALA A 509 11.86 -19.96 -20.29
CA ALA A 509 12.20 -20.06 -18.87
C ALA A 509 11.78 -21.39 -18.21
N PHE A 510 10.65 -21.98 -18.61
CA PHE A 510 10.11 -23.18 -17.96
C PHE A 510 10.02 -24.39 -18.89
N GLY A 511 10.22 -24.18 -20.19
CA GLY A 511 10.01 -25.22 -21.20
C GLY A 511 8.54 -25.62 -21.36
N ILE A 512 7.62 -24.68 -21.06
CA ILE A 512 6.17 -24.89 -21.11
C ILE A 512 5.59 -24.06 -22.24
N GLU A 513 4.76 -24.68 -23.07
CA GLU A 513 4.01 -23.97 -24.10
C GLU A 513 2.72 -23.41 -23.50
N CYS A 514 2.72 -22.10 -23.23
CA CYS A 514 1.57 -21.43 -22.63
C CYS A 514 0.45 -21.16 -23.64
N ASN A 515 0.76 -21.06 -24.94
CA ASN A 515 -0.16 -20.78 -26.04
C ASN A 515 -1.02 -19.50 -25.84
N SER A 516 -0.55 -18.51 -25.08
CA SER A 516 -1.24 -17.24 -24.84
C SER A 516 -1.64 -16.52 -26.13
N LEU A 517 -0.83 -16.59 -27.18
CA LEU A 517 -1.13 -16.01 -28.50
C LEU A 517 -2.34 -16.65 -29.20
N GLU A 518 -2.77 -17.84 -28.80
CA GLU A 518 -4.00 -18.49 -29.32
C GLU A 518 -5.11 -18.51 -28.24
N GLU A 519 -4.75 -18.63 -26.97
CA GLU A 519 -5.65 -18.62 -25.80
C GLU A 519 -5.44 -17.38 -24.90
N PRO A 520 -6.17 -16.26 -25.12
CA PRO A 520 -5.96 -15.01 -24.37
C PRO A 520 -6.18 -15.11 -22.85
N ASN A 521 -6.89 -16.14 -22.38
CA ASN A 521 -7.41 -16.28 -21.02
C ASN A 521 -6.76 -17.42 -20.21
N ASN A 522 -5.64 -17.98 -20.67
CA ASN A 522 -4.97 -19.09 -19.99
C ASN A 522 -4.49 -18.72 -18.57
N ASP A 523 -4.19 -19.74 -17.75
CA ASP A 523 -3.84 -19.53 -16.34
C ASP A 523 -2.52 -18.77 -16.14
N PHE A 524 -1.51 -18.95 -16.99
CA PHE A 524 -0.26 -18.17 -16.94
C PHE A 524 -0.53 -16.67 -17.10
N ARG A 525 -1.33 -16.30 -18.10
CA ARG A 525 -1.73 -14.93 -18.41
C ARG A 525 -2.54 -14.32 -17.26
N LYS A 526 -3.47 -15.10 -16.70
CA LYS A 526 -4.36 -14.76 -15.59
C LYS A 526 -3.61 -14.52 -14.28
N TYR A 527 -2.81 -15.49 -13.81
CA TYR A 527 -2.02 -15.33 -12.57
C TYR A 527 -0.87 -14.33 -12.74
N GLY A 528 -0.32 -14.17 -13.95
CA GLY A 528 0.62 -13.11 -14.31
C GLY A 528 0.04 -11.71 -14.15
N LYS A 529 -1.10 -11.43 -14.80
CA LYS A 529 -1.82 -10.14 -14.64
C LYS A 529 -2.16 -9.89 -13.15
N LYS A 530 -2.66 -10.90 -12.43
CA LYS A 530 -3.02 -10.81 -11.00
C LYS A 530 -1.85 -10.42 -10.08
N ALA A 531 -0.60 -10.72 -10.46
CA ALA A 531 0.57 -10.31 -9.68
C ALA A 531 0.90 -8.81 -9.80
N PHE A 532 0.54 -8.17 -10.91
CA PHE A 532 0.75 -6.73 -11.16
C PHE A 532 -0.47 -5.86 -10.83
N GLU A 533 -1.67 -6.44 -10.67
CA GLU A 533 -2.90 -5.73 -10.30
C GLU A 533 -2.70 -4.81 -9.06
N PRO A 534 -3.01 -3.49 -9.13
CA PRO A 534 -2.81 -2.51 -8.05
C PRO A 534 -3.56 -2.77 -6.73
N ASN A 535 -3.11 -3.76 -5.97
CA ASN A 535 -3.72 -4.15 -4.71
C ASN A 535 -3.19 -3.29 -3.55
N ILE A 536 -3.67 -2.04 -3.48
CA ILE A 536 -3.42 -1.15 -2.34
C ILE A 536 -3.85 -1.76 -0.96
N ARG A 537 -4.56 -2.92 -0.88
CA ARG A 537 -4.81 -3.67 0.38
C ARG A 537 -3.51 -4.32 0.84
N LYS A 538 -2.90 -5.15 -0.03
CA LYS A 538 -1.62 -5.81 0.20
C LYS A 538 -0.52 -4.76 0.42
N PHE A 539 -0.51 -3.71 -0.39
CA PHE A 539 0.44 -2.60 -0.30
C PHE A 539 0.38 -1.90 1.06
N LEU A 540 -0.78 -1.38 1.49
CA LEU A 540 -0.90 -0.70 2.79
C LEU A 540 -0.78 -1.67 3.96
N LYS A 541 -1.07 -2.96 3.76
CA LYS A 541 -0.74 -4.03 4.72
C LYS A 541 0.76 -4.10 5.00
N VAL A 542 1.60 -4.06 3.95
CA VAL A 542 3.06 -4.01 4.03
C VAL A 542 3.58 -2.66 4.58
N PHE A 543 3.07 -1.53 4.07
CA PHE A 543 3.66 -0.22 4.38
C PHE A 543 3.39 0.29 5.81
N LEU A 544 2.26 -0.06 6.44
CA LEU A 544 1.90 0.54 7.75
C LEU A 544 2.12 -0.36 8.97
N ILE A 545 2.28 -1.68 8.80
CA ILE A 545 2.68 -2.58 9.89
C ILE A 545 4.15 -2.95 9.67
N PRO A 546 5.02 -2.81 10.69
CA PRO A 546 6.41 -3.26 10.62
C PRO A 546 6.55 -4.68 10.09
N HIS A 547 7.44 -4.91 9.12
CA HIS A 547 7.59 -6.20 8.42
C HIS A 547 7.74 -7.40 9.39
N TRP A 548 8.38 -7.22 10.54
CA TRP A 548 8.57 -8.27 11.54
C TRP A 548 7.25 -8.79 12.16
N ILE A 549 6.21 -7.95 12.26
CA ILE A 549 4.89 -8.36 12.74
C ILE A 549 4.19 -9.22 11.69
N LEU A 550 4.23 -8.79 10.42
CA LEU A 550 3.67 -9.55 9.29
C LEU A 550 4.38 -10.89 9.09
N ALA A 551 5.69 -10.94 9.28
CA ALA A 551 6.47 -12.17 9.25
C ALA A 551 6.08 -13.13 10.40
N LYS A 552 5.88 -12.62 11.62
CA LYS A 552 5.36 -13.43 12.75
C LYS A 552 3.97 -14.02 12.45
N THR A 553 3.07 -13.27 11.81
CA THR A 553 1.76 -13.81 11.38
C THR A 553 1.81 -14.69 10.13
N GLY A 554 3.00 -14.89 9.53
CA GLY A 554 3.16 -15.70 8.31
C GLY A 554 2.46 -15.12 7.08
N TYR A 555 2.22 -13.80 7.07
CA TYR A 555 1.42 -13.16 6.03
C TYR A 555 2.04 -13.33 4.64
N LYS A 556 1.27 -13.91 3.70
CA LYS A 556 1.62 -14.05 2.29
C LYS A 556 1.18 -12.81 1.52
N PHE A 557 2.13 -12.10 0.93
CA PHE A 557 1.89 -10.95 0.05
C PHE A 557 1.51 -11.42 -1.37
N SER A 558 2.15 -12.48 -1.86
CA SER A 558 1.93 -13.04 -3.19
C SER A 558 0.46 -13.45 -3.39
N GLY A 559 -0.14 -14.03 -2.35
CA GLY A 559 -1.51 -14.55 -2.37
C GLY A 559 -1.52 -16.05 -2.62
N GLU A 560 -2.45 -16.77 -2.00
CA GLU A 560 -2.34 -18.23 -1.89
C GLU A 560 -2.54 -18.96 -3.21
N ASP A 561 -3.49 -18.50 -4.04
CA ASP A 561 -3.74 -19.08 -5.36
C ASP A 561 -2.56 -18.88 -6.33
N VAL A 562 -1.92 -17.71 -6.27
CA VAL A 562 -0.67 -17.44 -7.03
C VAL A 562 0.47 -18.32 -6.50
N THR A 563 0.62 -18.42 -5.18
CA THR A 563 1.63 -19.30 -4.55
C THR A 563 1.42 -20.77 -4.95
N GLU A 564 0.19 -21.25 -4.94
CA GLU A 564 -0.18 -22.62 -5.29
C GLU A 564 0.08 -22.93 -6.77
N PHE A 565 -0.40 -22.08 -7.69
CA PHE A 565 -0.18 -22.25 -9.13
C PHE A 565 1.31 -22.35 -9.48
N PHE A 566 2.14 -21.39 -9.06
CA PHE A 566 3.58 -21.43 -9.35
C PHE A 566 4.32 -22.54 -8.60
N THR A 567 3.87 -22.95 -7.42
CA THR A 567 4.44 -24.09 -6.68
C THR A 567 4.16 -25.42 -7.38
N ASN A 568 2.93 -25.63 -7.83
CA ASN A 568 2.51 -26.88 -8.46
C ASN A 568 3.14 -27.00 -9.85
N MET A 569 3.00 -25.98 -10.70
CA MET A 569 3.60 -25.92 -12.04
C MET A 569 5.11 -26.25 -12.03
N VAL A 570 5.87 -25.63 -11.12
CA VAL A 570 7.32 -25.88 -11.02
C VAL A 570 7.61 -27.30 -10.53
N LYS A 571 6.93 -27.78 -9.48
CA LYS A 571 7.12 -29.15 -8.97
C LYS A 571 6.77 -30.21 -10.01
N GLU A 572 5.70 -30.01 -10.77
CA GLU A 572 5.25 -30.94 -11.81
C GLU A 572 6.22 -30.93 -13.00
N THR A 573 6.72 -29.75 -13.41
CA THR A 573 7.75 -29.62 -14.45
C THR A 573 9.05 -30.34 -14.05
N ILE A 574 9.49 -30.17 -12.80
CA ILE A 574 10.67 -30.83 -12.25
C ILE A 574 10.46 -32.36 -12.25
N ARG A 575 9.37 -32.84 -11.63
CA ARG A 575 9.02 -34.28 -11.58
C ARG A 575 8.95 -34.89 -12.98
N TYR A 576 8.27 -34.22 -13.91
CA TYR A 576 8.09 -34.71 -15.28
C TYR A 576 9.42 -34.88 -16.01
N ARG A 577 10.34 -33.90 -15.90
CA ARG A 577 11.68 -34.01 -16.49
C ARG A 577 12.52 -35.12 -15.84
N GLU A 578 12.45 -35.26 -14.52
CA GLU A 578 13.20 -36.28 -13.77
C GLU A 578 12.71 -37.70 -14.08
N THR A 579 11.39 -37.94 -14.08
CA THR A 579 10.81 -39.26 -14.38
C THR A 579 11.04 -39.68 -15.83
N ASN A 580 11.06 -38.75 -16.79
CA ASN A 580 11.17 -39.04 -18.22
C ASN A 580 12.57 -38.75 -18.81
N ASN A 581 13.56 -38.38 -17.98
CA ASN A 581 14.92 -37.98 -18.39
C ASN A 581 14.97 -36.89 -19.48
N ILE A 582 14.05 -35.91 -19.44
CA ILE A 582 13.92 -34.88 -20.48
C ILE A 582 14.90 -33.73 -20.25
N TYR A 583 15.85 -33.56 -21.18
CA TYR A 583 16.72 -32.39 -21.28
C TYR A 583 16.16 -31.39 -22.30
N ARG A 584 15.89 -30.14 -21.87
CA ARG A 584 15.49 -29.03 -22.75
C ARG A 584 16.42 -27.83 -22.53
N LYS A 585 16.79 -27.13 -23.60
CA LYS A 585 17.75 -26.00 -23.57
C LYS A 585 17.12 -24.70 -23.06
N ASP A 586 16.67 -24.69 -21.80
CA ASP A 586 15.92 -23.59 -21.19
C ASP A 586 16.43 -23.21 -19.79
N PHE A 587 15.89 -22.13 -19.21
CA PHE A 587 16.31 -21.64 -17.90
C PHE A 587 16.05 -22.64 -16.75
N MET A 588 14.94 -23.39 -16.79
CA MET A 588 14.63 -24.43 -15.81
C MET A 588 15.73 -25.50 -15.77
N GLN A 589 16.24 -25.89 -16.93
CA GLN A 589 17.38 -26.79 -17.03
C GLN A 589 18.64 -26.22 -16.36
N LEU A 590 18.87 -24.89 -16.47
CA LEU A 590 20.00 -24.23 -15.79
C LEU A 590 19.82 -24.19 -14.26
N LEU A 591 18.59 -24.05 -13.77
CA LEU A 591 18.29 -24.13 -12.34
C LEU A 591 18.47 -25.57 -11.80
N LEU A 592 18.10 -26.57 -12.59
CA LEU A 592 18.33 -27.99 -12.30
C LEU A 592 19.83 -28.35 -12.34
N GLU A 593 20.58 -27.83 -13.32
CA GLU A 593 22.04 -27.93 -13.40
C GLU A 593 22.72 -27.35 -12.14
N ILE A 594 22.22 -26.24 -11.58
CA ILE A 594 22.75 -25.65 -10.34
C ILE A 594 22.35 -26.46 -9.09
N ARG A 595 21.11 -26.95 -9.02
CA ARG A 595 20.65 -27.80 -7.90
C ARG A 595 21.41 -29.13 -7.84
N ASN A 596 21.74 -29.72 -9.00
CA ASN A 596 22.38 -31.03 -9.07
C ASN A 596 23.92 -30.98 -8.96
N GLN A 597 24.52 -29.82 -8.64
CA GLN A 597 25.95 -29.74 -8.31
C GLN A 597 26.23 -30.45 -6.98
N LYS A 598 27.37 -31.14 -6.89
CA LYS A 598 27.80 -31.83 -5.65
C LYS A 598 27.87 -30.82 -4.50
N GLU A 599 27.46 -31.26 -3.30
CA GLU A 599 27.18 -30.41 -2.13
C GLU A 599 28.40 -29.67 -1.54
N THR A 600 29.60 -29.88 -2.09
CA THR A 600 30.85 -29.22 -1.68
C THR A 600 30.93 -27.72 -1.99
N THR A 601 29.83 -27.08 -2.42
CA THR A 601 29.77 -25.64 -2.66
C THR A 601 28.47 -25.00 -2.15
N ASP A 602 28.59 -23.77 -1.63
CA ASP A 602 27.50 -22.91 -1.11
C ASP A 602 26.57 -22.37 -2.24
N ARG A 603 26.49 -23.09 -3.37
CA ARG A 603 25.87 -22.69 -4.65
C ARG A 603 24.59 -23.45 -5.00
N VAL A 604 24.34 -24.61 -4.39
CA VAL A 604 23.14 -25.44 -4.63
C VAL A 604 21.86 -24.63 -4.40
N LEU A 605 20.86 -24.77 -5.29
CA LEU A 605 19.53 -24.15 -5.16
C LEU A 605 18.51 -25.15 -4.58
N THR A 606 17.80 -24.76 -3.52
CA THR A 606 16.66 -25.53 -3.01
C THR A 606 15.45 -25.44 -3.96
N THR A 607 14.55 -26.44 -3.94
CA THR A 607 13.31 -26.41 -4.73
C THR A 607 12.45 -25.17 -4.44
N ASN A 608 12.47 -24.65 -3.20
CA ASN A 608 11.78 -23.41 -2.84
C ASN A 608 12.46 -22.16 -3.43
N GLU A 609 13.80 -22.09 -3.48
CA GLU A 609 14.50 -21.05 -4.24
C GLU A 609 14.18 -21.14 -5.74
N ILE A 610 14.07 -22.35 -6.32
CA ILE A 610 13.69 -22.53 -7.73
C ILE A 610 12.27 -21.98 -7.98
N ILE A 611 11.27 -22.39 -7.18
CA ILE A 611 9.88 -21.89 -7.29
C ILE A 611 9.83 -20.36 -7.21
N ALA A 612 10.52 -19.76 -6.23
CA ALA A 612 10.56 -18.31 -6.05
C ALA A 612 11.22 -17.57 -7.22
N GLN A 613 12.25 -18.18 -7.83
CA GLN A 613 12.97 -17.65 -8.98
C GLN A 613 12.13 -17.75 -10.26
N CYS A 614 11.52 -18.90 -10.53
CA CYS A 614 10.61 -19.06 -11.67
C CYS A 614 9.50 -18.01 -11.66
N TYR A 615 8.89 -17.76 -10.51
CA TYR A 615 7.90 -16.71 -10.35
C TYR A 615 8.44 -15.30 -10.68
N VAL A 616 9.56 -14.86 -10.09
CA VAL A 616 10.06 -13.50 -10.35
C VAL A 616 10.56 -13.33 -11.79
N PHE A 617 11.15 -14.36 -12.39
CA PHE A 617 11.60 -14.31 -13.80
C PHE A 617 10.43 -14.33 -14.79
N PHE A 618 9.34 -15.04 -14.49
CA PHE A 618 8.09 -14.93 -15.25
C PHE A 618 7.59 -13.48 -15.27
N LEU A 619 7.36 -12.90 -14.09
CA LEU A 619 6.82 -11.54 -13.96
C LEU A 619 7.71 -10.47 -14.63
N ALA A 620 9.03 -10.53 -14.38
CA ALA A 620 9.98 -9.60 -14.99
C ALA A 620 10.04 -9.77 -16.52
N GLY A 621 10.00 -11.01 -17.01
CA GLY A 621 10.15 -11.33 -18.41
C GLY A 621 8.99 -10.88 -19.29
N PHE A 622 7.73 -11.09 -18.85
CA PHE A 622 6.58 -10.79 -19.71
C PHE A 622 6.19 -9.29 -19.72
N GLU A 623 5.98 -8.67 -18.56
CA GLU A 623 5.34 -7.35 -18.48
C GLU A 623 6.28 -6.20 -18.87
N THR A 624 7.57 -6.29 -18.51
CA THR A 624 8.51 -5.20 -18.82
C THR A 624 8.89 -5.16 -20.30
N SER A 625 9.08 -6.33 -20.91
CA SER A 625 9.42 -6.47 -22.33
C SER A 625 8.26 -6.11 -23.25
N SER A 626 7.03 -6.53 -22.92
CA SER A 626 5.85 -6.16 -23.71
C SER A 626 5.58 -4.66 -23.64
N THR A 627 5.77 -4.05 -22.47
CA THR A 627 5.72 -2.60 -22.27
C THR A 627 6.73 -1.89 -23.17
N ALA A 628 7.99 -2.35 -23.21
CA ALA A 628 9.02 -1.77 -24.08
C ALA A 628 8.66 -1.88 -25.58
N ILE A 629 8.25 -3.06 -26.06
CA ILE A 629 7.83 -3.22 -27.47
C ILE A 629 6.58 -2.38 -27.77
N THR A 630 5.64 -2.26 -26.83
CA THR A 630 4.40 -1.46 -26.98
C THR A 630 4.73 0.01 -27.18
N PHE A 631 5.61 0.59 -26.36
CA PHE A 631 6.00 1.99 -26.49
C PHE A 631 6.89 2.24 -27.72
N ALA A 632 7.76 1.30 -28.09
CA ALA A 632 8.52 1.39 -29.33
C ALA A 632 7.60 1.46 -30.55
N LEU A 633 6.62 0.55 -30.67
CA LEU A 633 5.66 0.59 -31.77
C LEU A 633 4.75 1.83 -31.73
N LEU A 634 4.42 2.35 -30.55
CA LEU A 634 3.69 3.62 -30.44
C LEU A 634 4.48 4.78 -31.08
N GLU A 635 5.75 4.95 -30.70
CA GLU A 635 6.57 6.05 -31.23
C GLU A 635 6.93 5.82 -32.71
N LEU A 636 7.20 4.59 -33.13
CA LEU A 636 7.38 4.25 -34.55
C LEU A 636 6.10 4.49 -35.38
N SER A 637 4.90 4.33 -34.79
CA SER A 637 3.62 4.65 -35.46
C SER A 637 3.32 6.15 -35.59
N ARG A 638 4.16 7.00 -34.98
CA ARG A 638 4.13 8.47 -35.02
C ARG A 638 5.25 9.04 -35.89
N ASN A 639 6.43 8.42 -35.85
CA ASN A 639 7.63 8.82 -36.59
C ASN A 639 7.88 7.79 -37.71
N LEU A 640 7.16 7.93 -38.83
CA LEU A 640 7.14 6.95 -39.92
C LEU A 640 8.47 6.90 -40.70
N ASP A 641 9.21 8.00 -40.70
CA ASP A 641 10.59 8.12 -41.16
C ASP A 641 11.55 7.24 -40.34
N VAL A 642 11.43 7.25 -39.01
CA VAL A 642 12.19 6.39 -38.10
C VAL A 642 11.79 4.92 -38.28
N GLN A 643 10.50 4.64 -38.50
CA GLN A 643 10.00 3.31 -38.82
C GLN A 643 10.59 2.76 -40.12
N GLU A 644 10.66 3.59 -41.16
CA GLU A 644 11.22 3.20 -42.46
C GLU A 644 12.74 3.05 -42.41
N LYS A 645 13.47 3.99 -41.79
CA LYS A 645 14.93 3.89 -41.57
C LYS A 645 15.29 2.61 -40.80
N LEU A 646 14.50 2.24 -39.79
CA LEU A 646 14.64 0.98 -39.07
C LEU A 646 14.34 -0.24 -39.94
N ARG A 647 13.31 -0.18 -40.78
CA ARG A 647 12.97 -1.26 -41.73
C ARG A 647 14.09 -1.47 -42.77
N CYS A 648 14.71 -0.39 -43.25
CA CYS A 648 15.86 -0.45 -44.15
C CYS A 648 17.07 -1.15 -43.50
N GLU A 649 17.45 -0.79 -42.27
CA GLU A 649 18.52 -1.49 -41.53
C GLU A 649 18.21 -2.98 -41.38
N ILE A 650 16.99 -3.31 -40.93
CA ILE A 650 16.57 -4.70 -40.73
C ILE A 650 16.70 -5.51 -42.02
N LEU A 651 16.26 -4.97 -43.16
CA LEU A 651 16.37 -5.65 -44.45
C LEU A 651 17.81 -5.74 -44.96
N GLN A 652 18.63 -4.70 -44.77
CA GLN A 652 20.06 -4.73 -45.15
C GLN A 652 20.82 -5.80 -44.37
N VAL A 653 20.78 -5.77 -43.05
CA VAL A 653 21.49 -6.73 -42.19
C VAL A 653 20.98 -8.15 -42.44
N LEU A 654 19.68 -8.34 -42.67
CA LEU A 654 19.16 -9.67 -43.04
C LEU A 654 19.70 -10.15 -44.39
N ASN A 655 19.93 -9.29 -45.38
CA ASN A 655 20.54 -9.69 -46.65
C ASN A 655 22.01 -10.09 -46.47
N GLU A 656 22.77 -9.35 -45.64
CA GLU A 656 24.15 -9.71 -45.25
C GLU A 656 24.22 -11.09 -44.56
N TYR A 657 23.15 -11.49 -43.85
CA TYR A 657 22.97 -12.81 -43.24
C TYR A 657 22.08 -13.78 -44.05
N ASN A 658 22.10 -13.70 -45.39
CA ASN A 658 21.39 -14.63 -46.29
C ASN A 658 19.87 -14.78 -45.99
N GLY A 659 19.20 -13.66 -45.73
CA GLY A 659 17.78 -13.56 -45.38
C GLY A 659 17.41 -14.06 -43.97
N THR A 660 18.38 -14.61 -43.23
CA THR A 660 18.19 -15.40 -42.01
C THR A 660 18.40 -14.54 -40.75
N LEU A 661 17.43 -14.57 -39.84
CA LEU A 661 17.53 -13.89 -38.56
C LEU A 661 18.29 -14.76 -37.55
N CYS A 662 19.62 -14.58 -37.45
CA CYS A 662 20.46 -15.24 -36.46
C CYS A 662 20.72 -14.35 -35.22
N TYR A 663 21.38 -14.90 -34.19
CA TYR A 663 21.70 -14.15 -32.97
C TYR A 663 22.69 -13.00 -33.24
N GLU A 664 23.63 -13.23 -34.15
CA GLU A 664 24.64 -12.27 -34.60
C GLU A 664 24.00 -11.09 -35.35
N ALA A 665 23.08 -11.34 -36.28
CA ALA A 665 22.33 -10.30 -37.00
C ALA A 665 21.55 -9.34 -36.07
N VAL A 666 21.07 -9.82 -34.91
CA VAL A 666 20.40 -8.97 -33.89
C VAL A 666 21.40 -8.08 -33.13
N GLY A 667 22.68 -8.46 -33.12
CA GLY A 667 23.78 -7.66 -32.60
C GLY A 667 24.17 -6.50 -33.53
N ASP A 668 24.19 -6.76 -34.84
CA ASP A 668 24.68 -5.80 -35.84
C ASP A 668 23.67 -4.70 -36.22
N MET A 669 22.39 -4.87 -35.88
CA MET A 669 21.36 -3.82 -36.02
C MET A 669 21.54 -2.71 -34.97
N LYS A 670 22.29 -1.66 -35.35
CA LYS A 670 22.70 -0.53 -34.50
C LYS A 670 21.58 0.48 -34.30
N TYR A 671 20.85 0.82 -35.36
CA TYR A 671 19.71 1.74 -35.30
C TYR A 671 18.53 1.11 -34.54
N LEU A 672 18.34 -0.20 -34.63
CA LEU A 672 17.44 -0.95 -33.73
C LEU A 672 17.87 -0.84 -32.26
N ASP A 673 19.17 -0.83 -31.94
CA ASP A 673 19.61 -0.52 -30.57
C ASP A 673 19.19 0.89 -30.17
N MET A 674 19.48 1.88 -31.01
CA MET A 674 19.16 3.30 -30.76
C MET A 674 17.66 3.53 -30.52
N VAL A 675 16.79 2.94 -31.35
CA VAL A 675 15.33 2.98 -31.20
C VAL A 675 14.90 2.33 -29.87
N VAL A 676 15.50 1.22 -29.47
CA VAL A 676 15.19 0.55 -28.19
C VAL A 676 15.69 1.36 -26.99
N GLN A 677 16.90 1.94 -27.03
CA GLN A 677 17.40 2.78 -25.93
C GLN A 677 16.57 4.06 -25.78
N GLU A 678 16.22 4.73 -26.89
CA GLU A 678 15.37 5.93 -26.86
C GLU A 678 13.95 5.63 -26.36
N THR A 679 13.39 4.46 -26.72
CA THR A 679 12.13 3.98 -26.13
C THR A 679 12.27 3.80 -24.61
N LEU A 680 13.34 3.16 -24.16
CA LEU A 680 13.61 2.91 -22.74
C LEU A 680 13.98 4.18 -21.96
N ARG A 681 14.43 5.26 -22.63
CA ARG A 681 14.56 6.61 -22.07
C ARG A 681 13.20 7.26 -21.88
N LYS A 682 12.39 7.33 -22.94
CA LYS A 682 11.12 8.06 -22.92
C LYS A 682 10.06 7.36 -22.05
N PHE A 683 10.08 6.02 -22.02
CA PHE A 683 9.14 5.18 -21.27
C PHE A 683 9.85 4.04 -20.50
N PRO A 684 10.67 4.34 -19.48
CA PRO A 684 11.39 3.34 -18.69
C PRO A 684 10.40 2.48 -17.89
N PRO A 685 10.30 1.16 -18.12
CA PRO A 685 9.36 0.32 -17.39
C PRO A 685 9.57 0.41 -15.87
N ALA A 686 10.81 0.52 -15.41
CA ALA A 686 11.20 0.80 -14.03
C ALA A 686 11.44 2.30 -13.76
N ALA A 687 10.41 3.13 -13.94
CA ALA A 687 10.46 4.60 -13.82
C ALA A 687 10.98 5.18 -12.48
N SER A 688 11.17 4.34 -11.45
CA SER A 688 11.97 4.69 -10.28
C SER A 688 12.55 3.44 -9.59
N ILE A 689 13.74 3.56 -9.01
CA ILE A 689 14.43 2.43 -8.36
C ILE A 689 14.41 2.60 -6.82
N PRO A 690 13.83 1.64 -6.06
CA PRO A 690 13.82 1.70 -4.61
C PRO A 690 15.13 1.21 -3.98
N ARG A 691 15.53 1.84 -2.88
CA ARG A 691 16.64 1.46 -2.01
C ARG A 691 16.25 1.69 -0.55
N VAL A 692 16.91 1.04 0.40
CA VAL A 692 16.76 1.32 1.83
C VAL A 692 18.12 1.49 2.52
N CYS A 693 18.25 2.55 3.33
CA CYS A 693 19.45 2.82 4.10
C CYS A 693 19.61 1.76 5.19
N SER A 694 20.56 0.85 5.03
CA SER A 694 20.78 -0.32 5.89
C SER A 694 21.77 -0.04 7.03
N LYS A 695 22.64 0.97 6.84
CA LYS A 695 23.58 1.55 7.82
C LYS A 695 23.55 3.08 7.66
N ARG A 696 23.74 3.86 8.74
CA ARG A 696 23.75 5.34 8.70
C ARG A 696 24.73 5.83 7.62
N TYR A 697 24.34 6.84 6.84
CA TYR A 697 25.13 7.35 5.71
C TYR A 697 25.18 8.89 5.74
N LYS A 698 26.38 9.46 5.85
CA LYS A 698 26.60 10.91 5.67
C LYS A 698 26.58 11.20 4.17
N VAL A 699 25.75 12.13 3.73
CA VAL A 699 25.74 12.57 2.33
C VAL A 699 26.99 13.40 2.07
N PRO A 700 27.78 13.14 1.01
CA PRO A 700 28.93 13.97 0.66
C PRO A 700 28.55 15.45 0.47
N ASP A 701 29.50 16.33 0.78
CA ASP A 701 29.37 17.79 0.65
C ASP A 701 28.13 18.39 1.36
N SER A 702 27.64 17.71 2.40
CA SER A 702 26.40 18.01 3.10
C SER A 702 26.47 17.58 4.55
N ASP A 703 25.77 18.29 5.44
CA ASP A 703 25.67 17.85 6.84
C ASP A 703 24.70 16.68 7.06
N LEU A 704 23.85 16.36 6.07
CA LEU A 704 22.79 15.39 6.17
C LEU A 704 23.31 13.96 6.47
N VAL A 705 22.76 13.34 7.51
CA VAL A 705 22.86 11.89 7.74
C VAL A 705 21.52 11.22 7.39
N ILE A 706 21.56 10.28 6.45
CA ILE A 706 20.47 9.37 6.15
C ILE A 706 20.49 8.25 7.19
N GLU A 707 19.44 8.16 7.99
CA GLU A 707 19.33 7.20 9.09
C GLU A 707 18.91 5.80 8.63
N LYS A 708 19.26 4.78 9.43
CA LYS A 708 18.90 3.38 9.15
C LYS A 708 17.37 3.22 9.06
N GLY A 709 16.91 2.55 8.00
CA GLY A 709 15.50 2.32 7.69
C GLY A 709 14.84 3.41 6.83
N VAL A 710 15.51 4.54 6.58
CA VAL A 710 15.01 5.55 5.63
C VAL A 710 15.00 4.95 4.22
N ARG A 711 13.86 5.10 3.53
CA ARG A 711 13.71 4.68 2.13
C ARG A 711 14.34 5.73 1.22
N VAL A 712 14.95 5.27 0.13
CA VAL A 712 15.54 6.10 -0.92
C VAL A 712 14.87 5.72 -2.24
N GLN A 713 14.44 6.70 -3.03
CA GLN A 713 13.76 6.46 -4.30
C GLN A 713 14.51 7.22 -5.41
N ILE A 714 15.16 6.49 -6.31
CA ILE A 714 15.95 7.07 -7.40
C ILE A 714 15.00 7.42 -8.57
N PRO A 715 14.97 8.68 -9.03
CA PRO A 715 13.99 9.19 -9.97
C PRO A 715 14.40 8.92 -11.44
N VAL A 716 14.40 7.65 -11.84
CA VAL A 716 14.85 7.19 -13.18
C VAL A 716 14.18 7.97 -14.31
N TRP A 717 12.85 8.06 -14.34
CA TRP A 717 12.14 8.80 -15.39
C TRP A 717 12.32 10.33 -15.27
N GLY A 718 12.72 10.84 -14.10
CA GLY A 718 13.12 12.24 -13.94
C GLY A 718 14.41 12.54 -14.68
N LEU A 719 15.44 11.72 -14.47
CA LEU A 719 16.73 11.82 -15.17
C LEU A 719 16.57 11.67 -16.69
N HIS A 720 15.73 10.73 -17.14
CA HIS A 720 15.55 10.42 -18.57
C HIS A 720 14.77 11.49 -19.35
N MET A 721 14.11 12.40 -18.62
CA MET A 721 13.36 13.54 -19.15
C MET A 721 13.99 14.88 -18.73
N ASP A 722 15.23 14.89 -18.22
CA ASP A 722 15.96 16.11 -17.89
C ASP A 722 16.58 16.71 -19.17
N PRO A 723 16.19 17.95 -19.57
CA PRO A 723 16.76 18.60 -20.74
C PRO A 723 18.26 18.89 -20.65
N GLU A 724 18.87 18.82 -19.46
CA GLU A 724 20.33 18.92 -19.26
C GLU A 724 21.08 17.70 -19.84
N TYR A 725 20.43 16.53 -19.93
CA TYR A 725 21.05 15.29 -20.42
C TYR A 725 20.47 14.81 -21.77
N TYR A 726 19.27 15.28 -22.12
CA TYR A 726 18.54 14.92 -23.33
C TYR A 726 17.83 16.15 -23.90
N PRO A 727 18.40 16.86 -24.89
CA PRO A 727 17.74 17.96 -25.58
C PRO A 727 16.36 17.55 -26.11
N ASP A 728 15.39 18.45 -25.98
CA ASP A 728 13.97 18.23 -26.33
C ASP A 728 13.41 16.87 -25.87
N PRO A 729 13.39 16.58 -24.55
CA PRO A 729 13.21 15.22 -24.02
C PRO A 729 11.84 14.59 -24.33
N GLU A 730 10.85 15.37 -24.74
CA GLU A 730 9.54 14.88 -25.20
C GLU A 730 9.53 14.45 -26.68
N VAL A 731 10.55 14.80 -27.47
CA VAL A 731 10.76 14.28 -28.83
C VAL A 731 11.30 12.86 -28.75
N PHE A 732 10.98 12.02 -29.74
CA PHE A 732 11.55 10.67 -29.86
C PHE A 732 12.67 10.70 -30.89
N ASN A 733 13.92 10.76 -30.42
CA ASN A 733 15.09 10.89 -31.29
C ASN A 733 16.11 9.77 -31.02
N PRO A 734 16.16 8.71 -31.85
CA PRO A 734 17.17 7.65 -31.72
C PRO A 734 18.62 8.14 -31.77
N GLU A 735 18.90 9.28 -32.40
CA GLU A 735 20.26 9.86 -32.45
C GLU A 735 20.74 10.37 -31.08
N ASN A 736 19.86 10.50 -30.07
CA ASN A 736 20.22 10.64 -28.65
C ASN A 736 21.11 9.49 -28.13
N PHE A 737 21.12 8.37 -28.87
CA PHE A 737 21.86 7.15 -28.58
C PHE A 737 22.83 6.75 -29.71
N SER A 738 23.25 7.71 -30.56
CA SER A 738 24.48 7.55 -31.35
C SER A 738 25.70 7.38 -30.42
N GLU A 739 26.79 6.79 -30.92
CA GLU A 739 28.00 6.57 -30.11
C GLU A 739 28.57 7.88 -29.53
N GLU A 740 28.64 8.93 -30.36
CA GLU A 740 29.04 10.26 -29.96
C GLU A 740 28.17 10.85 -28.83
N ASN A 741 26.83 10.74 -28.96
CA ASN A 741 25.90 11.31 -27.99
C ASN A 741 25.78 10.46 -26.71
N ARG A 742 26.06 9.16 -26.76
CA ARG A 742 26.25 8.34 -25.55
C ARG A 742 27.51 8.79 -24.81
N ASN A 743 28.64 8.94 -25.51
CA ASN A 743 29.95 9.21 -24.90
C ASN A 743 30.07 10.64 -24.31
N LYS A 744 29.28 11.61 -24.78
CA LYS A 744 29.19 12.96 -24.21
C LYS A 744 28.33 13.05 -22.93
N ARG A 745 27.47 12.07 -22.65
CA ARG A 745 26.46 12.15 -21.58
C ARG A 745 27.04 11.69 -20.22
N PRO A 746 26.79 12.39 -19.10
CA PRO A 746 27.30 11.97 -17.79
C PRO A 746 26.76 10.61 -17.34
N ASP A 747 27.60 9.82 -16.65
CA ASP A 747 27.18 8.54 -16.05
C ASP A 747 25.93 8.68 -15.17
N PHE A 748 25.18 7.59 -14.99
CA PHE A 748 23.98 7.51 -14.12
C PHE A 748 22.81 8.43 -14.52
N THR A 749 22.87 9.11 -15.67
CA THR A 749 21.74 9.82 -16.29
C THR A 749 20.87 8.94 -17.19
N PHE A 750 21.39 7.78 -17.62
CA PHE A 750 20.64 6.70 -18.27
C PHE A 750 20.67 5.45 -17.36
N LEU A 751 19.50 4.89 -17.06
CA LEU A 751 19.29 3.90 -15.99
C LEU A 751 18.09 2.93 -16.22
N PRO A 752 17.69 2.55 -17.45
CA PRO A 752 16.45 1.78 -17.66
C PRO A 752 16.47 0.38 -17.01
N PHE A 753 17.66 -0.19 -16.81
CA PHE A 753 17.89 -1.47 -16.12
C PHE A 753 18.42 -1.29 -14.68
N GLY A 754 18.54 -0.04 -14.22
CA GLY A 754 19.34 0.32 -13.03
C GLY A 754 20.83 0.04 -13.20
N GLU A 755 21.60 0.39 -12.18
CA GLU A 755 23.07 0.27 -12.20
C GLU A 755 23.65 -0.32 -10.90
N GLY A 756 24.94 -0.64 -10.96
CA GLY A 756 25.73 -1.20 -9.86
C GLY A 756 25.38 -2.67 -9.56
N PRO A 757 25.77 -3.20 -8.39
CA PRO A 757 25.61 -4.63 -8.06
C PRO A 757 24.17 -5.16 -8.13
N ARG A 758 23.15 -4.29 -8.10
CA ARG A 758 21.73 -4.61 -8.25
C ARG A 758 21.11 -4.30 -9.62
N MET A 759 21.91 -3.99 -10.65
CA MET A 759 21.42 -3.85 -12.03
C MET A 759 20.63 -5.10 -12.50
N CYS A 760 19.70 -4.92 -13.44
CA CYS A 760 18.83 -6.01 -13.91
C CYS A 760 19.63 -7.21 -14.44
N ILE A 761 19.45 -8.38 -13.81
CA ILE A 761 20.13 -9.62 -14.22
C ILE A 761 19.67 -10.09 -15.60
N GLY A 762 18.39 -9.85 -15.94
CA GLY A 762 17.76 -10.24 -17.20
C GLY A 762 17.96 -9.26 -18.35
N MET A 763 18.80 -8.21 -18.20
CA MET A 763 18.97 -7.14 -19.20
C MET A 763 19.22 -7.67 -20.63
N ARG A 764 20.13 -8.66 -20.77
CA ARG A 764 20.44 -9.26 -22.07
C ARG A 764 19.25 -9.98 -22.70
N PHE A 765 18.47 -10.71 -21.89
CA PHE A 765 17.27 -11.42 -22.35
C PHE A 765 16.12 -10.47 -22.71
N GLY A 766 15.90 -9.43 -21.89
CA GLY A 766 14.87 -8.41 -22.12
C GLY A 766 15.12 -7.62 -23.41
N LEU A 767 16.36 -7.17 -23.62
CA LEU A 767 16.76 -6.53 -24.88
C LEU A 767 16.62 -7.48 -26.07
N LEU A 768 17.06 -8.73 -25.95
CA LEU A 768 16.99 -9.73 -27.03
C LEU A 768 15.54 -10.00 -27.47
N GLN A 769 14.61 -10.28 -26.55
CA GLN A 769 13.21 -10.50 -26.92
C GLN A 769 12.53 -9.22 -27.44
N THR A 770 12.93 -8.04 -26.95
CA THR A 770 12.43 -6.75 -27.44
C THR A 770 12.86 -6.51 -28.88
N LYS A 771 14.15 -6.69 -29.19
CA LYS A 771 14.70 -6.58 -30.55
C LYS A 771 14.06 -7.61 -31.49
N VAL A 772 14.02 -8.89 -31.12
CA VAL A 772 13.43 -9.95 -31.97
C VAL A 772 11.93 -9.72 -32.22
N GLY A 773 11.18 -9.27 -31.21
CA GLY A 773 9.78 -8.88 -31.37
C GLY A 773 9.60 -7.72 -32.36
N LEU A 774 10.40 -6.66 -32.23
CA LEU A 774 10.38 -5.51 -33.15
C LEU A 774 10.79 -5.89 -34.58
N ILE A 775 11.86 -6.67 -34.76
CA ILE A 775 12.31 -7.15 -36.08
C ILE A 775 11.19 -7.94 -36.77
N SER A 776 10.55 -8.86 -36.04
CA SER A 776 9.45 -9.68 -36.58
C SER A 776 8.26 -8.84 -37.05
N LEU A 777 7.98 -7.72 -36.37
CA LEU A 777 6.86 -6.85 -36.73
C LEU A 777 7.23 -5.86 -37.85
N ILE A 778 8.30 -5.07 -37.68
CA ILE A 778 8.70 -4.02 -38.63
C ILE A 778 9.17 -4.58 -39.98
N ARG A 779 9.71 -5.82 -40.03
CA ARG A 779 10.04 -6.50 -41.30
C ARG A 779 8.81 -6.78 -42.17
N ASN A 780 7.66 -7.08 -41.57
CA ASN A 780 6.49 -7.66 -42.26
C ASN A 780 5.27 -6.72 -42.30
N PHE A 781 5.26 -5.67 -41.48
CA PHE A 781 4.09 -4.81 -41.28
C PHE A 781 4.49 -3.34 -41.12
N HIS A 782 3.66 -2.47 -41.70
CA HIS A 782 3.67 -1.03 -41.46
C HIS A 782 2.60 -0.68 -40.41
N PHE A 783 2.95 0.20 -39.45
CA PHE A 783 2.07 0.61 -38.36
C PHE A 783 1.82 2.12 -38.39
N THR A 784 0.56 2.53 -38.20
CA THR A 784 0.20 3.94 -37.97
C THR A 784 -0.73 4.06 -36.76
N LEU A 785 -0.69 5.20 -36.08
CA LEU A 785 -1.53 5.46 -34.91
C LEU A 785 -3.02 5.41 -35.27
N ASN A 786 -3.84 4.68 -34.51
CA ASN A 786 -5.30 4.71 -34.66
C ASN A 786 -5.95 5.67 -33.66
N GLU A 787 -7.02 6.35 -34.09
CA GLU A 787 -7.81 7.32 -33.31
C GLU A 787 -8.36 6.78 -31.98
N LYS A 788 -8.53 5.45 -31.83
CA LYS A 788 -8.89 4.82 -30.55
C LYS A 788 -7.81 5.00 -29.47
N THR A 789 -6.55 5.28 -29.84
CA THR A 789 -5.49 5.60 -28.88
C THR A 789 -5.65 7.03 -28.38
N LYS A 790 -6.01 7.16 -27.10
CA LYS A 790 -6.12 8.46 -26.44
C LYS A 790 -4.77 9.16 -26.35
N THR A 791 -4.72 10.39 -26.82
CA THR A 791 -3.55 11.29 -26.72
C THR A 791 -3.94 12.58 -25.99
N PRO A 792 -3.06 13.13 -25.13
CA PRO A 792 -1.86 12.52 -24.57
C PRO A 792 -2.20 11.25 -23.75
N LEU A 793 -1.19 10.39 -23.52
CA LEU A 793 -1.38 9.16 -22.76
C LEU A 793 -1.60 9.44 -21.27
N GLU A 794 -2.62 8.83 -20.67
CA GLU A 794 -2.66 8.63 -19.22
C GLU A 794 -1.83 7.41 -18.83
N MET A 795 -1.05 7.49 -17.74
CA MET A 795 -0.31 6.35 -17.19
C MET A 795 -1.11 5.64 -16.08
N GLU A 796 -0.92 4.33 -15.95
CA GLU A 796 -1.75 3.50 -15.06
C GLU A 796 -1.52 3.77 -13.56
N ARG A 797 -2.60 3.81 -12.79
CA ARG A 797 -2.61 4.31 -11.42
C ARG A 797 -2.30 3.22 -10.40
N GLY A 798 -1.07 3.26 -9.89
CA GLY A 798 -0.62 2.34 -8.85
C GLY A 798 -0.02 1.03 -9.37
N SER A 799 0.17 0.92 -10.69
CA SER A 799 1.12 -0.02 -11.26
C SER A 799 2.54 0.24 -10.70
N ILE A 800 3.33 -0.82 -10.60
CA ILE A 800 4.77 -0.75 -10.28
C ILE A 800 5.59 -0.47 -11.54
N VAL A 801 5.08 -0.87 -12.71
CA VAL A 801 5.67 -0.65 -14.04
C VAL A 801 5.02 0.58 -14.69
N LEU A 802 5.82 1.42 -15.36
CA LEU A 802 5.30 2.51 -16.19
C LEU A 802 4.59 1.92 -17.42
N VAL A 803 3.26 1.89 -17.39
CA VAL A 803 2.42 1.40 -18.50
C VAL A 803 1.31 2.39 -18.80
N ALA A 804 0.92 2.49 -20.08
CA ALA A 804 -0.25 3.25 -20.49
C ALA A 804 -1.53 2.66 -19.88
N LYS A 805 -2.46 3.55 -19.49
CA LYS A 805 -3.78 3.21 -18.94
C LYS A 805 -4.73 2.74 -20.05
N GLY A 806 -5.29 1.54 -19.90
CA GLY A 806 -6.01 0.86 -20.99
C GLY A 806 -5.06 0.29 -22.05
N ASP A 807 -5.51 0.21 -23.31
CA ASP A 807 -4.74 -0.32 -24.44
C ASP A 807 -4.36 0.76 -25.45
N ILE A 808 -3.24 0.51 -26.15
CA ILE A 808 -2.81 1.28 -27.33
C ILE A 808 -3.32 0.54 -28.57
N TRP A 809 -3.93 1.30 -29.48
CA TRP A 809 -4.55 0.85 -30.71
C TRP A 809 -3.79 1.39 -31.91
N LEU A 810 -3.30 0.48 -32.75
CA LEU A 810 -2.59 0.80 -34.00
C LEU A 810 -3.38 0.28 -35.20
N ASN A 811 -3.31 0.99 -36.31
CA ASN A 811 -3.59 0.40 -37.62
C ASN A 811 -2.37 -0.44 -38.02
N VAL A 812 -2.61 -1.53 -38.74
CA VAL A 812 -1.55 -2.38 -39.28
C VAL A 812 -1.85 -2.73 -40.73
N LYS A 813 -0.81 -2.64 -41.58
CA LYS A 813 -0.86 -3.01 -43.00
C LYS A 813 0.28 -3.99 -43.28
N ARG A 814 -0.02 -5.10 -43.96
CA ARG A 814 0.99 -6.03 -44.49
C ARG A 814 1.78 -5.35 -45.62
N ILE A 815 3.11 -5.55 -45.62
CA ILE A 815 4.03 -5.10 -46.68
C ILE A 815 4.30 -6.29 -47.61
#